data_AF-A0A9X7XSH8-F1
#
_entry.id   AF-A0A9X7XSH8-F1
#
_cell.length_a   1.000
_cell.length_b   1.000
_cell.length_c   1.000
_cell.angle_alpha   90.00
_cell.angle_beta   90.00
_cell.angle_gamma   90.00
#
_symmetry.space_group_name_H-M   'P 1'
#
loop_
_entity.id
_entity.type
_entity.pdbx_description
1 polymer ?
#
loop_
_entity_poly.entity_id
_entity_poly.type
_entity_poly.pdbx_seq_one_letter_code
_entity_poly.pdbx_strand_id
1 'polypeptide(L)'
;MAIRSIKLKLKTHTGPEAQNLRKGIWRTHRLLNEGVAYYMKMLLLFRQESTGERPKEELQEELICHIREQQQRNQADKNTQALPLDKALEALRQLYELLVPSSVGQSGDAQIISRKFLSPLVDPNSEGGKGTSKAGAKPTWQKKKEANDPTWEQDYEKWKKRREEDPTASVITTLEEYGIRPIFPLYTNTVTDIAWLPLQSNQFVRTWDRDMLQQAIERLLSWESWNKRVQEEYAKLKEKMAQLNEQLEGGQEWISLLEQYEENRERELRENMTAANDKYRITKRQMKGWNELYELWSTFPASASHEQYKEALKRVQQRLRGRFGDAHFFQYLMEEKNRLIWKGNPQRIHYFVARNELTKRLEEAKQSATMTLPNARKHPLWVRFDARGGNLQDYYLTAEADKPRSRRFVTFSQLIWPSESGWMEKKDVEVELALSRQFYQQVKLLKNDKGKQKIEFKDKGSGSTFNGHLGGAKLQLERGDLEKEEKNFEDGEIGSVYLNVVIDFEPLQEVKNGRVQAPYGQVLQLIRRPNEFPKVTTYKSEQLVEWIKASPQHSAGVESLASGFRVMSIDLGLRAAAATSIFSVEESSDKNAADFSYWIEGTPLVAVHQRSYMLRLPGEQVEKQVMEKRDERFQLHQRVKFQIRVLAQIMRMANKQYGDRWDELDSLKQAVEQKKSPLDQTDRTFWEGIVCDLTKVLPRNEADWEQAVVQIHRKAEEYVGKAVQAWRKRFAADERKGIAGLSMWNIEELEGLRKLLISWSRRTRNPQEVNRFERGHTSHQRLLTHIQNVKEDRLKQLSHAIVMTALGYVYDERKQEWCAEYPACQVILFENLSQYRSNLDRSTKENSTLMKWAHRSIPKYVHMQAEPYGIQIGDVRAEYSSRFYAKTGTPGIRCKKVRGQDLQGRRFENLQKRLVNEQFLTEEQVKQLRPGDIVPDDSGELFMTLTDGSGSKEVVFLQADINAAHNLQKRFWQRYNELFKVSCRVIVRDEEEYLVPKTKSVQAKLGKGLFVKKSDTAWKDVYVWDSQAKLKGKTTFTEESESPEQLEDFQEIIEEAEEAKGTYRTLFRDPSGVFFPESVWYPQKDFWGEVKRKLYGKLRERFLTKAR
;
A
#
# COMPACT_ATOMS: atom_id res chain seq x y z
N MET A 1 -10.72 16.17 18.42
CA MET A 1 -10.86 17.02 17.23
C MET A 1 -10.52 16.21 16.01
N ALA A 2 -11.37 16.25 14.99
CA ALA A 2 -11.07 15.73 13.66
C ALA A 2 -10.37 16.83 12.85
N ILE A 3 -9.22 16.51 12.27
CA ILE A 3 -8.36 17.46 11.55
C ILE A 3 -8.50 17.21 10.05
N ARG A 4 -8.96 18.20 9.28
CA ARG A 4 -9.04 18.15 7.81
C ARG A 4 -8.28 19.30 7.20
N SER A 5 -8.11 19.27 5.88
CA SER A 5 -7.43 20.34 5.15
C SER A 5 -8.22 20.73 3.91
N ILE A 6 -8.39 22.03 3.66
CA ILE A 6 -8.95 22.56 2.42
C ILE A 6 -7.89 23.43 1.74
N LYS A 7 -7.58 23.10 0.48
CA LYS A 7 -6.70 23.91 -0.36
C LYS A 7 -7.50 25.01 -1.05
N LEU A 8 -7.15 26.26 -0.79
CA LEU A 8 -7.74 27.46 -1.38
C LEU A 8 -6.74 28.05 -2.37
N LYS A 9 -7.13 28.22 -3.63
CA LYS A 9 -6.24 28.82 -4.65
C LYS A 9 -6.19 30.33 -4.46
N LEU A 10 -4.99 30.91 -4.46
CA LEU A 10 -4.80 32.37 -4.41
C LEU A 10 -4.93 32.94 -5.83
N LYS A 11 -5.55 34.13 -5.97
CA LYS A 11 -5.53 34.88 -7.22
C LYS A 11 -4.24 35.70 -7.32
N THR A 12 -3.22 35.10 -7.94
CA THR A 12 -1.88 35.70 -8.06
C THR A 12 -1.63 36.42 -9.39
N HIS A 13 -2.58 36.40 -10.32
CA HIS A 13 -2.44 36.97 -11.68
C HIS A 13 -3.32 38.19 -11.93
N THR A 14 -4.03 38.68 -10.92
CA THR A 14 -5.01 39.75 -11.05
C THR A 14 -4.71 40.88 -10.08
N GLY A 15 -4.92 42.12 -10.51
CA GLY A 15 -4.66 43.32 -9.70
C GLY A 15 -3.31 43.99 -10.02
N PRO A 16 -3.12 45.26 -9.59
CA PRO A 16 -1.94 46.06 -9.92
C PRO A 16 -0.64 45.47 -9.33
N GLU A 17 -0.74 44.87 -8.14
CA GLU A 17 0.39 44.28 -7.41
C GLU A 17 0.65 42.80 -7.72
N ALA A 18 0.00 42.24 -8.75
CA ALA A 18 0.02 40.79 -8.99
C ALA A 18 1.43 40.24 -9.23
N GLN A 19 2.29 40.99 -9.93
CA GLN A 19 3.69 40.58 -10.15
C GLN A 19 4.49 40.62 -8.86
N ASN A 20 4.35 41.69 -8.07
CA ASN A 20 5.04 41.84 -6.79
C ASN A 20 4.63 40.75 -5.79
N LEU A 21 3.34 40.40 -5.77
CA LEU A 21 2.83 39.28 -4.97
C LEU A 21 3.49 37.95 -5.36
N ARG A 22 3.60 37.64 -6.65
CA ARG A 22 4.24 36.39 -7.10
C ARG A 22 5.72 36.35 -6.73
N LYS A 23 6.43 37.45 -6.93
CA LYS A 23 7.84 37.60 -6.52
C LYS A 23 8.01 37.44 -5.01
N GLY A 24 7.17 38.09 -4.21
CA GLY A 24 7.17 38.00 -2.75
C GLY A 24 6.88 36.60 -2.21
N ILE A 25 5.88 35.92 -2.76
CA ILE A 25 5.57 34.51 -2.44
C ILE A 25 6.78 33.61 -2.70
N TRP A 26 7.41 33.75 -3.87
CA TRP A 26 8.58 32.95 -4.21
C TRP A 26 9.76 33.23 -3.28
N ARG A 27 10.08 34.50 -3.03
CA ARG A 27 11.18 34.87 -2.14
C ARG A 27 10.96 34.34 -0.73
N THR A 28 9.74 34.43 -0.21
CA THR A 28 9.38 33.88 1.11
C THR A 28 9.57 32.35 1.13
N HIS A 29 9.10 31.65 0.09
CA HIS A 29 9.27 30.20 -0.04
C HIS A 29 10.73 29.77 -0.14
N ARG A 30 11.54 30.51 -0.91
CA ARG A 30 12.98 30.27 -1.06
C ARG A 30 13.71 30.48 0.26
N LEU A 31 13.48 31.62 0.91
CA LEU A 31 14.03 31.99 2.21
C LEU A 31 13.81 30.89 3.25
N LEU A 32 12.58 30.38 3.38
CA LEU A 32 12.28 29.29 4.31
C LEU A 32 13.13 28.06 4.02
N ASN A 33 13.15 27.59 2.77
CA ASN A 33 13.84 26.34 2.43
C ASN A 33 15.35 26.44 2.64
N GLU A 34 15.95 27.58 2.29
CA GLU A 34 17.35 27.87 2.55
C GLU A 34 17.64 27.92 4.05
N GLY A 35 16.79 28.58 4.83
CA GLY A 35 16.95 28.66 6.30
C GLY A 35 16.79 27.32 7.00
N VAL A 36 15.83 26.48 6.59
CA VAL A 36 15.73 25.11 7.13
C VAL A 36 16.97 24.30 6.78
N ALA A 37 17.46 24.40 5.54
CA ALA A 37 18.67 23.70 5.13
C ALA A 37 19.91 24.19 5.91
N TYR A 38 20.01 25.49 6.19
CA TYR A 38 21.03 26.09 7.04
C TYR A 38 21.06 25.44 8.43
N TYR A 39 19.92 25.43 9.13
CA TYR A 39 19.84 24.82 10.46
C TYR A 39 20.07 23.31 10.43
N MET A 40 19.58 22.60 9.40
CA MET A 40 19.86 21.16 9.27
C MET A 40 21.35 20.88 9.11
N LYS A 41 22.08 21.65 8.30
CA LYS A 41 23.53 21.49 8.15
C LYS A 41 24.24 21.68 9.49
N MET A 42 23.89 22.72 10.23
CA MET A 42 24.43 22.97 11.57
C MET A 42 24.21 21.80 12.53
N LEU A 43 22.97 21.33 12.64
CA LEU A 43 22.62 20.22 13.52
C LEU A 43 23.28 18.90 13.10
N LEU A 44 23.51 18.68 11.81
CA LEU A 44 24.23 17.50 11.33
C LEU A 44 25.72 17.52 11.69
N LEU A 45 26.34 18.69 11.85
CA LEU A 45 27.69 18.78 12.42
C LEU A 45 27.69 18.32 13.87
N PHE A 46 26.73 18.78 14.67
CA PHE A 46 26.62 18.42 16.09
C PHE A 46 26.40 16.91 16.31
N ARG A 47 25.80 16.24 15.32
CA ARG A 47 25.62 14.78 15.31
C ARG A 47 26.95 14.02 15.36
N GLN A 48 27.99 14.47 14.67
CA GLN A 48 29.33 13.83 14.70
C GLN A 48 29.33 12.32 14.35
N GLU A 49 28.50 11.93 13.40
CA GLU A 49 28.43 10.56 12.86
C GLU A 49 28.27 10.64 11.34
N SER A 50 28.68 9.59 10.62
CA SER A 50 28.64 9.56 9.16
C SER A 50 27.23 9.81 8.59
N THR A 51 27.16 10.56 7.49
CA THR A 51 25.91 10.89 6.80
C THR A 51 26.00 10.49 5.34
N GLY A 52 25.68 9.23 5.04
CA GLY A 52 25.78 8.70 3.68
C GLY A 52 27.24 8.62 3.23
N GLU A 53 27.61 9.47 2.27
CA GLU A 53 28.97 9.51 1.67
C GLU A 53 29.97 10.30 2.53
N ARG A 54 29.51 11.14 3.47
CA ARG A 54 30.39 11.92 4.34
C ARG A 54 30.81 11.10 5.56
N PRO A 55 32.12 10.81 5.75
CA PRO A 55 32.63 10.09 6.91
C PRO A 55 32.56 10.95 8.18
N LYS A 56 32.75 10.31 9.34
CA LYS A 56 32.65 10.96 10.65
C LYS A 56 33.75 12.01 10.83
N GLU A 57 34.95 11.69 10.38
CA GLU A 57 36.17 12.48 10.55
C GLU A 57 36.03 13.84 9.86
N GLU A 58 35.55 13.85 8.60
CA GLU A 58 35.27 15.07 7.83
C GLU A 58 34.26 15.99 8.56
N LEU A 59 33.19 15.42 9.11
CA LEU A 59 32.17 16.18 9.84
C LEU A 59 32.71 16.77 11.15
N GLN A 60 33.60 16.05 11.84
CA GLN A 60 34.24 16.55 13.06
C GLN A 60 35.25 17.67 12.76
N GLU A 61 36.02 17.56 11.67
CA GLU A 61 36.92 18.62 11.21
C GLU A 61 36.14 19.89 10.85
N GLU A 62 35.05 19.77 10.08
CA GLU A 62 34.18 20.91 9.76
C GLU A 62 33.57 21.53 11.03
N LEU A 63 33.15 20.70 12.00
CA LEU A 63 32.63 21.18 13.28
C LEU A 63 33.70 21.95 14.08
N ILE A 64 34.95 21.47 14.10
CA ILE A 64 36.05 22.16 14.79
C ILE A 64 36.29 23.54 14.16
N CYS A 65 36.34 23.62 12.83
CA CYS A 65 36.43 24.91 12.13
C CYS A 65 35.26 25.83 12.51
N HIS A 66 34.04 25.30 12.53
CA HIS A 66 32.86 26.06 12.92
C HIS A 66 32.95 26.58 14.37
N ILE A 67 33.41 25.75 15.31
CA ILE A 67 33.61 26.15 16.72
C ILE A 67 34.58 27.33 16.79
N ARG A 68 35.71 27.26 16.09
CA ARG A 68 36.73 28.34 16.09
C ARG A 68 36.20 29.62 15.48
N GLU A 69 35.48 29.55 14.37
CA GLU A 69 34.80 30.72 13.79
C GLU A 69 33.79 31.33 14.76
N GLN A 70 33.02 30.51 15.46
CA GLN A 70 32.00 31.00 16.37
C GLN A 70 32.61 31.63 17.63
N GLN A 71 33.70 31.06 18.16
CA GLN A 71 34.49 31.69 19.23
C GLN A 71 35.00 33.08 18.83
N GLN A 72 35.47 33.24 17.58
CA GLN A 72 35.88 34.54 17.06
C GLN A 72 34.70 35.52 16.97
N ARG A 73 33.55 35.09 16.44
CA ARG A 73 32.33 35.92 16.35
C ARG A 73 31.84 36.37 17.72
N ASN A 74 31.93 35.48 18.72
CA ASN A 74 31.55 35.74 20.10
C ASN A 74 32.60 36.53 20.88
N GLN A 75 33.74 36.88 20.25
CA GLN A 75 34.85 37.59 20.87
C GLN A 75 35.43 36.87 22.11
N ALA A 76 35.49 35.53 22.06
CA ALA A 76 36.07 34.73 23.13
C ALA A 76 37.55 35.09 23.33
N ASP A 77 38.01 35.11 24.58
CA ASP A 77 39.40 35.45 24.90
C ASP A 77 40.40 34.37 24.43
N LYS A 78 41.69 34.70 24.41
CA LYS A 78 42.74 33.78 23.94
C LYS A 78 42.82 32.49 24.79
N ASN A 79 42.51 32.58 26.08
CA ASN A 79 42.54 31.44 27.00
C ASN A 79 41.41 30.45 26.68
N THR A 80 40.22 30.96 26.42
CA THR A 80 39.04 30.18 26.01
C THR A 80 39.25 29.53 24.63
N GLN A 81 39.86 30.26 23.69
CA GLN A 81 40.21 29.72 22.38
C GLN A 81 41.29 28.61 22.47
N ALA A 82 42.18 28.66 23.46
CA ALA A 82 43.21 27.64 23.66
C ALA A 82 42.72 26.33 24.32
N LEU A 83 41.46 26.27 24.80
CA LEU A 83 40.92 25.08 25.46
C LEU A 83 40.87 23.85 24.52
N PRO A 84 41.18 22.64 25.03
CA PRO A 84 40.95 21.39 24.32
C PRO A 84 39.47 21.18 24.00
N LEU A 85 39.16 20.85 22.74
CA LEU A 85 37.79 20.84 22.24
C LEU A 85 37.00 19.57 22.58
N ASP A 86 37.59 18.55 23.22
CA ASP A 86 36.93 17.26 23.47
C ASP A 86 35.60 17.43 24.24
N LYS A 87 35.59 18.25 25.31
CA LYS A 87 34.37 18.52 26.07
C LYS A 87 33.36 19.37 25.29
N ALA A 88 33.83 20.26 24.42
CA ALA A 88 32.93 21.04 23.55
C ALA A 88 32.25 20.12 22.52
N LEU A 89 33.01 19.18 21.93
CA LEU A 89 32.47 18.16 21.04
C LEU A 89 31.47 17.26 21.76
N GLU A 90 31.78 16.80 22.97
CA GLU A 90 30.85 16.00 23.78
C GLU A 90 29.56 16.78 24.11
N ALA A 91 29.68 18.03 24.56
CA ALA A 91 28.53 18.89 24.87
C ALA A 91 27.65 19.15 23.62
N LEU A 92 28.27 19.34 22.45
CA LEU A 92 27.54 19.52 21.19
C LEU A 92 26.84 18.23 20.74
N ARG A 93 27.45 17.06 20.98
CA ARG A 93 26.78 15.77 20.74
C ARG A 93 25.58 15.60 21.67
N GLN A 94 25.76 15.85 22.96
CA GLN A 94 24.64 15.80 23.92
C GLN A 94 23.54 16.80 23.56
N LEU A 95 23.91 18.00 23.10
CA LEU A 95 22.95 18.98 22.59
C LEU A 95 22.16 18.43 21.39
N TYR A 96 22.83 17.74 20.46
CA TYR A 96 22.15 17.10 19.33
C TYR A 96 21.12 16.07 19.80
N GLU A 97 21.45 15.24 20.79
CA GLU A 97 20.54 14.23 21.35
C GLU A 97 19.35 14.87 22.09
N LEU A 98 19.54 16.03 22.72
CA LEU A 98 18.44 16.80 23.31
C LEU A 98 17.52 17.44 22.26
N LEU A 99 18.10 17.89 21.15
CA LEU A 99 17.37 18.49 20.02
C LEU A 99 16.67 17.43 19.16
N VAL A 100 17.27 16.25 19.04
CA VAL A 100 16.82 15.14 18.20
C VAL A 100 16.82 13.84 19.02
N PRO A 101 15.96 13.70 20.05
CA PRO A 101 15.93 12.54 20.95
C PRO A 101 15.74 11.18 20.26
N SER A 102 15.22 11.15 19.02
CA SER A 102 15.12 9.90 18.26
C SER A 102 16.47 9.30 17.88
N SER A 103 17.58 10.06 17.90
CA SER A 103 18.93 9.52 17.71
C SER A 103 19.32 8.52 18.80
N VAL A 104 18.81 8.71 20.02
CA VAL A 104 18.98 7.82 21.17
C VAL A 104 17.73 6.97 21.47
N GLY A 105 16.81 6.89 20.50
CA GLY A 105 15.59 6.08 20.60
C GLY A 105 14.50 6.65 21.50
N GLN A 106 14.58 7.92 21.89
CA GLN A 106 13.55 8.62 22.66
C GLN A 106 12.58 9.38 21.74
N SER A 107 11.40 9.75 22.25
CA SER A 107 10.41 10.54 21.50
C SER A 107 10.59 12.03 21.75
N GLY A 108 10.43 12.85 20.71
CA GLY A 108 10.49 14.32 20.81
C GLY A 108 9.35 15.01 20.08
N ASP A 109 8.93 16.17 20.60
CA ASP A 109 8.02 17.10 19.92
C ASP A 109 8.83 18.30 19.41
N ALA A 110 8.96 18.42 18.09
CA ALA A 110 9.79 19.45 17.47
C ALA A 110 9.35 20.88 17.80
N GLN A 111 8.05 21.12 18.00
CA GLN A 111 7.53 22.44 18.36
C GLN A 111 7.97 22.82 19.77
N ILE A 112 7.89 21.88 20.71
CA ILE A 112 8.34 22.08 22.09
C ILE A 112 9.86 22.24 22.13
N ILE A 113 10.60 21.37 21.44
CA ILE A 113 12.07 21.39 21.44
C ILE A 113 12.61 22.68 20.81
N SER A 114 12.14 23.06 19.62
CA SER A 114 12.57 24.31 18.95
C SER A 114 12.37 25.53 19.86
N ARG A 115 11.23 25.60 20.55
CA ARG A 115 10.95 26.68 21.52
C ARG A 115 11.80 26.62 22.77
N LYS A 116 12.06 25.41 23.28
CA LYS A 116 12.89 25.19 24.47
C LYS A 116 14.33 25.64 24.21
N PHE A 117 14.85 25.42 23.00
CA PHE A 117 16.29 25.55 22.74
C PHE A 117 16.72 26.75 21.88
N LEU A 118 15.92 27.24 20.92
CA LEU A 118 16.42 28.26 19.99
C LEU A 118 16.91 29.52 20.70
N SER A 119 16.08 30.15 21.54
CA SER A 119 16.48 31.36 22.27
C SER A 119 17.66 31.10 23.23
N PRO A 120 17.65 30.04 24.08
CA PRO A 120 18.81 29.72 24.91
C PRO A 120 20.12 29.49 24.17
N LEU A 121 20.07 29.05 22.91
CA LEU A 121 21.27 28.76 22.14
C LEU A 121 21.83 29.99 21.41
N VAL A 122 20.99 30.99 21.09
CA VAL A 122 21.37 32.12 20.22
C VAL A 122 21.33 33.48 20.91
N ASP A 123 20.54 33.63 21.97
CA ASP A 123 20.46 34.86 22.76
C ASP A 123 21.41 34.74 23.97
N PRO A 124 22.47 35.56 24.04
CA PRO A 124 23.42 35.51 25.15
C PRO A 124 22.75 35.86 26.49
N ASN A 125 21.66 36.63 26.47
CA ASN A 125 20.93 37.08 27.66
C ASN A 125 19.74 36.17 28.02
N SER A 126 19.52 35.06 27.29
CA SER A 126 18.41 34.16 27.57
C SER A 126 18.64 33.34 28.85
N GLU A 127 17.68 33.45 29.77
CA GLU A 127 17.57 32.62 30.99
C GLU A 127 16.88 31.26 30.74
N GLY A 128 16.37 31.02 29.54
CA GLY A 128 15.77 29.73 29.17
C GLY A 128 16.79 28.60 29.26
N GLY A 129 16.36 27.42 29.70
CA GLY A 129 17.24 26.24 29.85
C GLY A 129 18.11 26.23 31.13
N LYS A 130 18.31 27.38 31.79
CA LYS A 130 19.08 27.50 33.05
C LYS A 130 18.25 27.20 34.31
N GLY A 131 16.93 27.04 34.18
CA GLY A 131 16.03 26.74 35.30
C GLY A 131 15.67 27.93 36.21
N THR A 132 16.12 29.13 35.87
CA THR A 132 15.94 30.40 36.62
C THR A 132 14.67 31.16 36.19
N SER A 133 14.16 30.93 34.98
CA SER A 133 12.97 31.61 34.45
C SER A 133 11.69 31.21 35.18
N LYS A 134 10.91 32.22 35.60
CA LYS A 134 9.54 32.07 36.14
C LYS A 134 8.46 32.10 35.04
N ALA A 135 8.84 32.31 33.78
CA ALA A 135 7.91 32.38 32.66
C ALA A 135 7.67 30.99 32.03
N GLY A 136 6.45 30.74 31.56
CA GLY A 136 6.08 29.48 30.89
C GLY A 136 4.71 28.96 31.29
N ALA A 137 4.24 27.91 30.60
CA ALA A 137 3.00 27.25 30.97
C ALA A 137 3.18 26.50 32.31
N LYS A 138 2.20 26.63 33.21
CA LYS A 138 2.21 25.88 34.48
C LYS A 138 2.34 24.37 34.22
N PRO A 139 3.21 23.65 34.94
CA PRO A 139 3.36 22.21 34.81
C PRO A 139 2.07 21.48 35.23
N THR A 140 1.90 20.24 34.76
CA THR A 140 0.69 19.43 35.01
C THR A 140 0.38 19.28 36.50
N TRP A 141 1.39 19.02 37.33
CA TRP A 141 1.22 18.88 38.77
C TRP A 141 0.65 20.15 39.40
N GLN A 142 1.09 21.34 38.96
CA GLN A 142 0.61 22.61 39.50
C GLN A 142 -0.84 22.87 39.09
N LYS A 143 -1.20 22.56 37.84
CA LYS A 143 -2.59 22.64 37.37
C LYS A 143 -3.51 21.69 38.13
N LYS A 144 -3.05 20.45 38.39
CA LYS A 144 -3.78 19.45 39.18
C LYS A 144 -3.92 19.86 40.65
N LYS A 145 -2.86 20.41 41.24
CA LYS A 145 -2.87 20.96 42.60
C LYS A 145 -3.89 22.09 42.72
N GLU A 146 -3.91 23.02 41.75
CA GLU A 146 -4.90 24.09 41.67
C GLU A 146 -6.33 23.56 41.46
N ALA A 147 -6.48 22.40 40.82
CA ALA A 147 -7.77 21.72 40.60
C ALA A 147 -8.16 20.74 41.73
N ASN A 148 -7.43 20.70 42.85
CA ASN A 148 -7.63 19.75 43.95
C ASN A 148 -7.63 18.26 43.55
N ASP A 149 -6.91 17.89 42.49
CA ASP A 149 -6.74 16.49 42.07
C ASP A 149 -5.64 15.82 42.93
N PRO A 150 -5.95 14.76 43.71
CA PRO A 150 -5.01 14.14 44.65
C PRO A 150 -3.80 13.47 43.97
N THR A 151 -3.82 13.29 42.65
CA THR A 151 -2.70 12.71 41.90
C THR A 151 -1.55 13.69 41.63
N TRP A 152 -1.67 14.95 42.08
CA TRP A 152 -0.66 16.00 41.82
C TRP A 152 0.71 15.70 42.45
N GLU A 153 0.76 15.05 43.62
CA GLU A 153 2.02 14.72 44.33
C GLU A 153 2.87 13.74 43.50
N GLN A 154 2.24 12.72 42.92
CA GLN A 154 2.90 11.76 42.04
C GLN A 154 3.45 12.45 40.77
N ASP A 155 2.71 13.41 40.22
CA ASP A 155 3.16 14.18 39.05
C ASP A 155 4.27 15.19 39.40
N TYR A 156 4.30 15.69 40.64
CA TYR A 156 5.37 16.55 41.14
C TYR A 156 6.70 15.78 41.27
N GLU A 157 6.68 14.60 41.89
CA GLU A 157 7.89 13.76 42.01
C GLU A 157 8.44 13.35 40.64
N LYS A 158 7.56 12.97 39.70
CA LYS A 158 7.95 12.71 38.31
C LYS A 158 8.57 13.94 37.64
N TRP A 159 8.01 15.13 37.88
CA TRP A 159 8.53 16.38 37.32
C TRP A 159 9.89 16.76 37.93
N LYS A 160 10.06 16.60 39.24
CA LYS A 160 11.31 16.86 39.96
C LYS A 160 12.43 15.95 39.47
N LYS A 161 12.19 14.63 39.45
CA LYS A 161 13.14 13.64 38.94
C LYS A 161 13.57 13.93 37.49
N ARG A 162 12.61 14.23 36.61
CA ARG A 162 12.90 14.60 35.20
C ARG A 162 13.76 15.85 35.08
N ARG A 163 13.67 16.78 36.02
CA ARG A 163 14.43 18.03 36.01
C ARG A 163 15.85 17.83 36.55
N GLU A 164 16.02 16.96 37.54
CA GLU A 164 17.34 16.56 38.06
C GLU A 164 18.13 15.76 37.01
N GLU A 165 17.46 14.95 36.20
CA GLU A 165 18.05 14.16 35.12
C GLU A 165 18.25 14.95 33.80
N ASP A 166 17.78 16.20 33.68
CA ASP A 166 17.85 17.00 32.43
C ASP A 166 19.23 17.67 32.29
N PRO A 167 20.11 17.23 31.35
CA PRO A 167 21.45 17.78 31.20
C PRO A 167 21.47 19.15 30.53
N THR A 168 20.31 19.71 30.12
CA THR A 168 20.21 20.99 29.38
C THR A 168 21.02 22.12 30.02
N ALA A 169 20.93 22.29 31.34
CA ALA A 169 21.64 23.38 32.03
C ALA A 169 23.17 23.20 31.95
N SER A 170 23.66 21.98 32.22
CA SER A 170 25.08 21.66 32.15
C SER A 170 25.64 21.87 30.74
N VAL A 171 24.92 21.41 29.71
CA VAL A 171 25.31 21.59 28.30
C VAL A 171 25.41 23.08 27.97
N ILE A 172 24.43 23.90 28.36
CA ILE A 172 24.45 25.34 28.12
C ILE A 172 25.64 25.99 28.82
N THR A 173 25.94 25.62 30.07
CA THR A 173 27.08 26.15 30.82
C THR A 173 28.40 25.81 30.13
N THR A 174 28.59 24.57 29.68
CA THR A 174 29.80 24.20 28.92
C THR A 174 29.93 25.00 27.62
N LEU A 175 28.83 25.26 26.89
CA LEU A 175 28.89 26.09 25.69
C LEU A 175 29.26 27.56 25.98
N GLU A 176 28.87 28.08 27.15
CA GLU A 176 29.29 29.41 27.63
C GLU A 176 30.78 29.43 28.00
N GLU A 177 31.25 28.43 28.77
CA GLU A 177 32.65 28.29 29.19
C GLU A 177 33.62 28.22 28.00
N TYR A 178 33.20 27.57 26.91
CA TYR A 178 33.99 27.45 25.70
C TYR A 178 33.83 28.64 24.73
N GLY A 179 33.07 29.68 25.11
CA GLY A 179 32.84 30.86 24.26
C GLY A 179 32.06 30.55 22.98
N ILE A 180 31.33 29.43 22.95
CA ILE A 180 30.60 28.95 21.78
C ILE A 180 29.19 29.54 21.75
N ARG A 181 28.57 29.86 22.88
CA ARG A 181 27.26 30.52 22.93
C ARG A 181 27.40 32.04 22.72
N PRO A 182 26.62 32.68 21.82
CA PRO A 182 25.65 32.14 20.86
C PRO A 182 26.22 31.13 19.84
N ILE A 183 25.56 29.99 19.67
CA ILE A 183 26.10 28.81 18.96
C ILE A 183 26.13 28.94 17.42
N PHE A 184 25.31 29.81 16.85
CA PHE A 184 25.32 30.18 15.44
C PHE A 184 24.59 31.50 15.23
N PRO A 185 24.86 32.26 14.16
CA PRO A 185 24.03 33.39 13.77
C PRO A 185 22.63 32.93 13.35
N LEU A 186 21.61 33.75 13.63
CA LEU A 186 20.26 33.53 13.09
C LEU A 186 20.28 33.68 11.57
N TYR A 187 19.55 32.82 10.85
CA TYR A 187 19.55 32.84 9.38
C TYR A 187 19.05 34.17 8.85
N THR A 188 17.99 34.73 9.45
CA THR A 188 17.49 36.06 9.04
C THR A 188 18.52 37.17 9.23
N ASN A 189 19.46 37.05 10.17
CA ASN A 189 20.54 38.03 10.36
C ASN A 189 21.67 37.87 9.33
N THR A 190 21.81 36.70 8.69
CA THR A 190 22.77 36.49 7.60
C THR A 190 22.26 36.96 6.24
N VAL A 191 20.95 37.21 6.13
CA VAL A 191 20.29 37.64 4.89
C VAL A 191 20.16 39.16 4.88
N THR A 192 21.05 39.82 4.12
CA THR A 192 21.21 41.28 4.11
C THR A 192 20.43 41.99 3.00
N ASP A 193 19.94 41.26 1.99
CA ASP A 193 19.16 41.81 0.87
C ASP A 193 17.68 42.07 1.22
N ILE A 194 17.25 41.70 2.43
CA ILE A 194 15.90 41.93 2.95
C ILE A 194 15.96 43.01 4.04
N ALA A 195 15.23 44.10 3.84
CA ALA A 195 14.92 45.08 4.87
C ALA A 195 13.88 44.49 5.85
N TRP A 196 14.38 43.88 6.90
CA TRP A 196 13.56 43.27 7.96
C TRP A 196 12.82 44.31 8.80
N LEU A 197 11.66 43.92 9.35
CA LEU A 197 11.02 44.74 10.37
C LEU A 197 11.92 44.83 11.61
N PRO A 198 11.93 45.99 12.31
CA PRO A 198 12.65 46.14 13.56
C PRO A 198 12.19 45.11 14.59
N LEU A 199 13.15 44.52 15.30
CA LEU A 199 12.88 43.65 16.43
C LEU A 199 12.24 44.47 17.56
N GLN A 200 11.29 43.87 18.28
CA GLN A 200 10.77 44.46 19.51
C GLN A 200 11.83 44.44 20.63
N SER A 201 11.72 45.32 21.63
CA SER A 201 12.72 45.47 22.70
C SER A 201 13.09 44.17 23.44
N ASN A 202 12.16 43.23 23.56
CA ASN A 202 12.36 41.93 24.21
C ASN A 202 12.44 40.77 23.21
N GLN A 203 12.62 41.05 21.91
CA GLN A 203 12.63 40.04 20.86
C GLN A 203 14.03 39.91 20.27
N PHE A 204 14.71 38.80 20.57
CA PHE A 204 16.01 38.49 19.93
C PHE A 204 15.87 37.71 18.63
N VAL A 205 14.82 36.87 18.52
CA VAL A 205 14.64 35.91 17.41
C VAL A 205 13.39 36.24 16.61
N ARG A 206 13.51 36.31 15.27
CA ARG A 206 12.36 36.45 14.37
C ARG A 206 11.54 35.17 14.31
N THR A 207 10.24 35.31 14.07
CA THR A 207 9.32 34.19 13.89
C THR A 207 9.69 33.28 12.71
N TRP A 208 10.32 33.83 11.66
CA TRP A 208 10.85 33.07 10.52
C TRP A 208 11.88 32.02 10.95
N ASP A 209 12.88 32.38 11.77
CA ASP A 209 13.90 31.44 12.26
C ASP A 209 13.28 30.35 13.15
N ARG A 210 12.23 30.68 13.91
CA ARG A 210 11.50 29.71 14.74
C ARG A 210 10.84 28.63 13.88
N ASP A 211 10.15 29.01 12.80
CA ASP A 211 9.59 28.03 11.85
C ASP A 211 10.70 27.22 11.17
N MET A 212 11.76 27.89 10.69
CA MET A 212 12.88 27.22 10.02
C MET A 212 13.55 26.16 10.91
N LEU A 213 13.88 26.48 12.17
CA LEU A 213 14.47 25.51 13.10
C LEU A 213 13.48 24.41 13.46
N GLN A 214 12.21 24.75 13.71
CA GLN A 214 11.20 23.73 14.01
C GLN A 214 11.11 22.70 12.88
N GLN A 215 11.02 23.16 11.63
CA GLN A 215 10.98 22.26 10.49
C GLN A 215 12.28 21.47 10.31
N ALA A 216 13.45 22.04 10.64
CA ALA A 216 14.72 21.31 10.62
C ALA A 216 14.71 20.13 11.63
N ILE A 217 14.26 20.38 12.86
CA ILE A 217 14.16 19.36 13.92
C ILE A 217 13.14 18.28 13.53
N GLU A 218 11.98 18.62 12.97
CA GLU A 218 10.99 17.64 12.50
C GLU A 218 11.60 16.66 11.49
N ARG A 219 12.43 17.17 10.56
CA ARG A 219 13.08 16.34 9.53
C ARG A 219 14.13 15.42 10.14
N LEU A 220 14.93 15.92 11.08
CA LEU A 220 15.95 15.12 11.77
C LEU A 220 15.34 14.07 12.69
N LEU A 221 14.29 14.41 13.44
CA LEU A 221 13.57 13.46 14.29
C LEU A 221 13.08 12.24 13.49
N SER A 222 12.45 12.52 12.35
CA SER A 222 11.98 11.47 11.45
C SER A 222 13.14 10.70 10.84
N TRP A 223 14.21 11.36 10.40
CA TRP A 223 15.34 10.71 9.76
C TRP A 223 16.10 9.78 10.71
N GLU A 224 16.35 10.18 11.96
CA GLU A 224 17.01 9.31 12.94
C GLU A 224 16.16 8.11 13.33
N SER A 225 14.84 8.29 13.43
CA SER A 225 13.92 7.16 13.60
C SER A 225 14.02 6.16 12.45
N TRP A 226 14.21 6.65 11.22
CA TRP A 226 14.44 5.79 10.05
C TRP A 226 15.84 5.16 10.04
N ASN A 227 16.90 5.85 10.47
CA ASN A 227 18.24 5.28 10.60
C ASN A 227 18.22 4.06 11.52
N LYS A 228 17.68 4.22 12.74
CA LYS A 228 17.56 3.13 13.71
C LYS A 228 16.76 1.96 13.13
N ARG A 229 15.64 2.25 12.49
CA ARG A 229 14.81 1.21 11.84
C ARG A 229 15.57 0.46 10.75
N VAL A 230 16.31 1.16 9.90
CA VAL A 230 17.11 0.55 8.82
C VAL A 230 18.22 -0.34 9.40
N GLN A 231 18.88 0.10 10.47
CA GLN A 231 19.88 -0.71 11.18
C GLN A 231 19.27 -1.97 11.80
N GLU A 232 18.10 -1.84 12.46
CA GLU A 232 17.37 -2.99 13.03
C GLU A 232 16.91 -3.96 11.94
N GLU A 233 16.41 -3.46 10.80
CA GLU A 233 16.02 -4.30 9.65
C GLU A 233 17.24 -5.04 9.06
N TYR A 234 18.38 -4.37 8.93
CA TYR A 234 19.62 -4.98 8.44
C TYR A 234 20.18 -6.03 9.40
N ALA A 235 20.16 -5.78 10.72
CA ALA A 235 20.59 -6.74 11.72
C ALA A 235 19.73 -8.02 11.71
N LYS A 236 18.40 -7.88 11.58
CA LYS A 236 17.47 -9.01 11.43
C LYS A 236 17.73 -9.83 10.17
N LEU A 237 18.09 -9.19 9.06
CA LEU A 237 18.47 -9.90 7.83
C LEU A 237 19.74 -10.75 8.04
N LYS A 238 20.75 -10.21 8.73
CA LYS A 238 21.98 -10.94 9.06
C LYS A 238 21.71 -12.15 9.96
N GLU A 239 20.88 -11.98 10.99
CA GLU A 239 20.49 -13.06 11.90
C GLU A 239 19.81 -14.22 11.15
N LYS A 240 18.84 -13.90 10.25
CA LYS A 240 18.18 -14.93 9.44
C LYS A 240 19.11 -15.62 8.45
N MET A 241 20.06 -14.88 7.87
CA MET A 241 21.08 -15.46 7.00
C MET A 241 21.96 -16.46 7.78
N ALA A 242 22.34 -16.13 9.01
CA ALA A 242 23.07 -17.05 9.87
C ALA A 242 22.28 -18.34 10.16
N GLN A 243 21.00 -18.21 10.56
CA GLN A 243 20.10 -19.35 10.79
C GLN A 243 19.94 -20.24 9.54
N LEU A 244 19.84 -19.64 8.35
CA LEU A 244 19.73 -20.40 7.12
C LEU A 244 21.05 -21.11 6.77
N ASN A 245 22.19 -20.48 7.01
CA ASN A 245 23.50 -21.08 6.75
C ASN A 245 23.70 -22.37 7.54
N GLU A 246 23.21 -22.44 8.79
CA GLU A 246 23.19 -23.68 9.58
C GLU A 246 22.42 -24.82 8.87
N GLN A 247 21.30 -24.52 8.19
CA GLN A 247 20.53 -25.51 7.42
C GLN A 247 21.21 -25.96 6.12
N LEU A 248 22.22 -25.22 5.67
CA LEU A 248 22.97 -25.46 4.43
C LEU A 248 24.32 -26.17 4.69
N GLU A 249 24.71 -26.36 5.95
CA GLU A 249 25.94 -27.06 6.32
C GLU A 249 26.00 -28.48 5.73
N GLY A 250 27.20 -28.87 5.29
CA GLY A 250 27.43 -30.16 4.60
C GLY A 250 26.88 -30.23 3.17
N GLY A 251 26.36 -29.13 2.62
CA GLY A 251 25.76 -29.07 1.28
C GLY A 251 26.66 -28.59 0.15
N GLN A 252 27.98 -28.44 0.38
CA GLN A 252 28.89 -27.72 -0.52
C GLN A 252 28.85 -28.22 -1.98
N GLU A 253 28.76 -29.54 -2.18
CA GLU A 253 28.75 -30.14 -3.52
C GLU A 253 27.51 -29.73 -4.33
N TRP A 254 26.30 -29.89 -3.79
CA TRP A 254 25.08 -29.55 -4.52
C TRP A 254 24.84 -28.04 -4.61
N ILE A 255 25.34 -27.27 -3.62
CA ILE A 255 25.34 -25.80 -3.65
C ILE A 255 26.21 -25.31 -4.81
N SER A 256 27.40 -25.87 -4.98
CA SER A 256 28.33 -25.51 -6.06
C SER A 256 27.74 -25.80 -7.44
N LEU A 257 26.98 -26.88 -7.62
CA LEU A 257 26.26 -27.14 -8.88
C LEU A 257 25.26 -26.03 -9.21
N LEU A 258 24.47 -25.58 -8.23
CA LEU A 258 23.51 -24.49 -8.44
C LEU A 258 24.20 -23.14 -8.70
N GLU A 259 25.30 -22.84 -8.02
CA GLU A 259 26.12 -21.65 -8.27
C GLU A 259 26.73 -21.69 -9.68
N GLN A 260 27.22 -22.84 -10.12
CA GLN A 260 27.74 -23.03 -11.48
C GLN A 260 26.64 -22.82 -12.54
N TYR A 261 25.42 -23.30 -12.27
CA TYR A 261 24.28 -23.01 -13.14
C TYR A 261 24.00 -21.50 -13.22
N GLU A 262 24.03 -20.80 -12.08
CA GLU A 262 23.83 -19.34 -12.06
C GLU A 262 24.88 -18.59 -12.87
N GLU A 263 26.16 -18.94 -12.72
CA GLU A 263 27.28 -18.34 -13.47
C GLU A 263 27.19 -18.61 -14.97
N ASN A 264 26.89 -19.85 -15.36
CA ASN A 264 26.71 -20.22 -16.77
C ASN A 264 25.53 -19.47 -17.38
N ARG A 265 24.41 -19.38 -16.65
CA ARG A 265 23.23 -18.66 -17.11
C ARG A 265 23.47 -17.15 -17.18
N GLU A 266 24.23 -16.59 -16.24
CA GLU A 266 24.65 -15.19 -16.28
C GLU A 266 25.48 -14.89 -17.54
N ARG A 267 26.46 -15.76 -17.86
CA ARG A 267 27.28 -15.63 -19.07
C ARG A 267 26.43 -15.69 -20.34
N GLU A 268 25.56 -16.68 -20.44
CA GLU A 268 24.63 -16.82 -21.57
C GLU A 268 23.73 -15.57 -21.72
N LEU A 269 23.24 -15.02 -20.61
CA LEU A 269 22.43 -13.81 -20.63
C LEU A 269 23.23 -12.57 -21.00
N ARG A 270 24.51 -12.44 -20.61
CA ARG A 270 25.37 -11.33 -21.03
C ARG A 270 25.70 -11.39 -22.53
N GLU A 271 25.92 -12.59 -23.07
CA GLU A 271 26.19 -12.81 -24.49
C GLU A 271 24.95 -12.56 -25.36
N ASN A 272 23.77 -13.02 -24.90
CA ASN A 272 22.54 -12.97 -25.70
C ASN A 272 21.62 -11.78 -25.38
N MET A 273 21.82 -11.11 -24.24
CA MET A 273 21.08 -9.90 -23.86
C MET A 273 22.04 -8.75 -23.58
N THR A 274 21.89 -7.67 -24.34
CA THR A 274 22.62 -6.40 -24.26
C THR A 274 22.39 -5.60 -22.93
N ALA A 275 21.97 -6.25 -21.85
CA ALA A 275 21.40 -5.60 -20.67
C ALA A 275 21.62 -6.29 -19.31
N ALA A 276 22.25 -7.46 -19.24
CA ALA A 276 22.40 -8.20 -17.98
C ALA A 276 23.55 -7.65 -17.13
N ASN A 277 23.35 -6.48 -16.51
CA ASN A 277 24.29 -5.92 -15.54
C ASN A 277 24.12 -6.51 -14.13
N ASP A 278 22.98 -7.14 -13.86
CA ASP A 278 22.67 -7.73 -12.55
C ASP A 278 23.10 -9.20 -12.52
N LYS A 279 23.70 -9.63 -11.40
CA LYS A 279 24.06 -11.03 -11.15
C LYS A 279 22.81 -11.92 -11.24
N TYR A 280 22.85 -12.97 -12.06
CA TYR A 280 21.74 -13.92 -12.16
C TYR A 280 21.66 -14.76 -10.89
N ARG A 281 20.44 -14.92 -10.36
CA ARG A 281 20.15 -15.77 -9.20
C ARG A 281 18.85 -16.53 -9.41
N ILE A 282 18.79 -17.77 -8.95
CA ILE A 282 17.57 -18.57 -8.93
C ILE A 282 16.61 -17.99 -7.90
N THR A 283 15.38 -17.73 -8.32
CA THR A 283 14.31 -17.09 -7.51
C THR A 283 13.13 -18.04 -7.27
N LYS A 284 12.31 -17.78 -6.25
CA LYS A 284 11.10 -18.58 -5.95
C LYS A 284 10.12 -18.60 -7.14
N ARG A 285 10.04 -17.50 -7.90
CA ARG A 285 9.27 -17.47 -9.16
C ARG A 285 9.75 -18.51 -10.19
N GLN A 286 11.05 -18.74 -10.32
CA GLN A 286 11.61 -19.71 -11.27
C GLN A 286 11.40 -21.15 -10.80
N MET A 287 11.36 -21.38 -9.49
CA MET A 287 11.08 -22.68 -8.86
C MET A 287 9.60 -23.11 -8.94
N LYS A 288 8.68 -22.26 -9.39
CA LYS A 288 7.26 -22.61 -9.43
C LYS A 288 6.95 -23.89 -10.22
N GLY A 289 6.15 -24.78 -9.62
CA GLY A 289 5.85 -26.10 -10.17
C GLY A 289 6.83 -27.19 -9.74
N TRP A 290 7.82 -26.85 -8.89
CA TRP A 290 8.79 -27.78 -8.35
C TRP A 290 8.16 -28.93 -7.58
N ASN A 291 7.25 -28.66 -6.65
CA ASN A 291 6.63 -29.71 -5.82
C ASN A 291 5.92 -30.77 -6.69
N GLU A 292 5.17 -30.36 -7.71
CA GLU A 292 4.51 -31.30 -8.62
C GLU A 292 5.47 -32.05 -9.53
N LEU A 293 6.59 -31.44 -9.91
CA LEU A 293 7.65 -32.13 -10.65
C LEU A 293 8.39 -33.11 -9.77
N TYR A 294 8.73 -32.75 -8.54
CA TYR A 294 9.41 -33.61 -7.58
C TYR A 294 8.56 -34.85 -7.28
N GLU A 295 7.28 -34.68 -6.99
CA GLU A 295 6.34 -35.79 -6.77
C GLU A 295 6.36 -36.76 -7.97
N LEU A 296 6.31 -36.25 -9.20
CA LEU A 296 6.28 -37.06 -10.40
C LEU A 296 7.63 -37.73 -10.69
N TRP A 297 8.71 -36.97 -10.66
CA TRP A 297 10.06 -37.45 -10.95
C TRP A 297 10.57 -38.45 -9.92
N SER A 298 10.13 -38.33 -8.66
CA SER A 298 10.50 -39.28 -7.60
C SER A 298 9.89 -40.67 -7.81
N THR A 299 8.85 -40.81 -8.64
CA THR A 299 8.29 -42.12 -9.02
C THR A 299 9.07 -42.82 -10.14
N PHE A 300 10.00 -42.13 -10.78
CA PHE A 300 10.74 -42.70 -11.91
C PHE A 300 11.83 -43.67 -11.42
N PRO A 301 11.98 -44.84 -12.07
CA PRO A 301 13.05 -45.76 -11.75
C PRO A 301 14.41 -45.13 -12.06
N ALA A 302 15.48 -45.67 -11.47
CA ALA A 302 16.84 -45.18 -11.72
C ALA A 302 17.24 -45.25 -13.21
N SER A 303 16.64 -46.17 -13.98
CA SER A 303 16.83 -46.36 -15.42
C SER A 303 16.01 -45.42 -16.32
N ALA A 304 15.23 -44.48 -15.75
CA ALA A 304 14.38 -43.60 -16.54
C ALA A 304 15.19 -42.70 -17.49
N SER A 305 14.77 -42.65 -18.76
CA SER A 305 15.47 -41.91 -19.81
C SER A 305 15.25 -40.40 -19.70
N HIS A 306 16.16 -39.61 -20.24
CA HIS A 306 16.06 -38.15 -20.26
C HIS A 306 14.75 -37.66 -20.92
N GLU A 307 14.27 -38.35 -21.96
CA GLU A 307 13.03 -37.95 -22.64
C GLU A 307 11.77 -38.15 -21.76
N GLN A 308 11.78 -39.13 -20.85
CA GLN A 308 10.67 -39.31 -19.89
C GLN A 308 10.55 -38.10 -18.94
N TYR A 309 11.68 -37.58 -18.45
CA TYR A 309 11.70 -36.37 -17.61
C TYR A 309 11.23 -35.14 -18.39
N LYS A 310 11.64 -35.01 -19.66
CA LYS A 310 11.26 -33.91 -20.54
C LYS A 310 9.76 -33.91 -20.86
N GLU A 311 9.16 -35.08 -21.09
CA GLU A 311 7.72 -35.18 -21.32
C GLU A 311 6.90 -34.89 -20.05
N ALA A 312 7.38 -35.37 -18.89
CA ALA A 312 6.83 -35.00 -17.60
C ALA A 312 6.84 -33.48 -17.37
N LEU A 313 7.96 -32.83 -17.68
CA LEU A 313 8.12 -31.37 -17.61
C LEU A 313 7.09 -30.64 -18.48
N LYS A 314 6.97 -31.02 -19.77
CA LYS A 314 5.99 -30.43 -20.69
C LYS A 314 4.56 -30.59 -20.18
N ARG A 315 4.21 -31.78 -19.68
CA ARG A 315 2.87 -32.08 -19.15
C ARG A 315 2.53 -31.20 -17.95
N VAL A 316 3.45 -31.06 -16.99
CA VAL A 316 3.24 -30.19 -15.81
C VAL A 316 3.17 -28.72 -16.22
N GLN A 317 4.04 -28.26 -17.11
CA GLN A 317 4.04 -26.89 -17.62
C GLN A 317 2.73 -26.53 -18.32
N GLN A 318 2.18 -27.43 -19.14
CA GLN A 318 0.89 -27.22 -19.81
C GLN A 318 -0.27 -27.14 -18.81
N ARG A 319 -0.28 -28.03 -17.81
CA ARG A 319 -1.29 -28.03 -16.74
C ARG A 319 -1.23 -26.77 -15.88
N LEU A 320 -0.03 -26.30 -15.54
CA LEU A 320 0.22 -25.13 -14.70
C LEU A 320 0.46 -23.84 -15.49
N ARG A 321 -0.08 -23.71 -16.70
CA ARG A 321 0.17 -22.55 -17.57
C ARG A 321 -0.09 -21.21 -16.87
N GLY A 322 0.93 -20.34 -16.84
CA GLY A 322 0.88 -19.04 -16.14
C GLY A 322 1.13 -19.10 -14.63
N ARG A 323 1.24 -20.31 -14.06
CA ARG A 323 1.66 -20.59 -12.67
C ARG A 323 2.94 -21.44 -12.60
N PHE A 324 3.50 -21.84 -13.74
CA PHE A 324 4.76 -22.58 -13.85
C PHE A 324 5.96 -21.63 -13.97
N GLY A 325 7.10 -22.05 -13.43
CA GLY A 325 8.36 -21.31 -13.37
C GLY A 325 9.20 -21.38 -14.64
N ASP A 326 10.52 -21.42 -14.47
CA ASP A 326 11.49 -21.39 -15.56
C ASP A 326 11.80 -22.80 -16.05
N ALA A 327 11.39 -23.11 -17.29
CA ALA A 327 11.62 -24.41 -17.88
C ALA A 327 13.11 -24.73 -18.09
N HIS A 328 13.95 -23.71 -18.32
CA HIS A 328 15.40 -23.90 -18.51
C HIS A 328 16.05 -24.42 -17.23
N PHE A 329 15.64 -23.88 -16.07
CA PHE A 329 16.11 -24.35 -14.77
C PHE A 329 15.75 -25.81 -14.51
N PHE A 330 14.50 -26.22 -14.82
CA PHE A 330 14.11 -27.61 -14.67
C PHE A 330 14.79 -28.55 -15.67
N GLN A 331 15.16 -28.06 -16.86
CA GLN A 331 15.96 -28.82 -17.81
C GLN A 331 17.36 -29.14 -17.25
N TYR A 332 17.99 -28.17 -16.58
CA TYR A 332 19.25 -28.40 -15.88
C TYR A 332 19.10 -29.44 -14.76
N LEU A 333 18.04 -29.39 -13.95
CA LEU A 333 17.83 -30.31 -12.83
C LEU A 333 17.59 -31.77 -13.23
N MET A 334 17.13 -32.05 -14.46
CA MET A 334 16.88 -33.43 -14.91
C MET A 334 18.13 -34.17 -15.40
N GLU A 335 19.22 -33.44 -15.68
CA GLU A 335 20.52 -34.03 -16.02
C GLU A 335 21.01 -34.93 -14.89
N GLU A 336 21.56 -36.09 -15.22
CA GLU A 336 21.90 -37.13 -14.24
C GLU A 336 22.84 -36.64 -13.14
N LYS A 337 23.91 -35.92 -13.52
CA LYS A 337 24.87 -35.30 -12.59
C LYS A 337 24.23 -34.30 -11.62
N ASN A 338 23.12 -33.67 -11.98
CA ASN A 338 22.47 -32.63 -11.18
C ASN A 338 21.35 -33.20 -10.28
N ARG A 339 21.03 -34.50 -10.41
CA ARG A 339 19.99 -35.14 -9.58
C ARG A 339 20.35 -35.19 -8.10
N LEU A 340 21.64 -35.10 -7.74
CA LEU A 340 22.12 -34.96 -6.36
C LEU A 340 21.49 -33.75 -5.64
N ILE A 341 21.13 -32.70 -6.39
CA ILE A 341 20.52 -31.48 -5.84
C ILE A 341 19.20 -31.79 -5.15
N TRP A 342 18.41 -32.72 -5.69
CA TRP A 342 17.01 -32.89 -5.27
C TRP A 342 16.60 -34.32 -4.94
N LYS A 343 17.23 -35.35 -5.51
CA LYS A 343 16.80 -36.74 -5.32
C LYS A 343 16.92 -37.12 -3.84
N GLY A 344 15.80 -37.53 -3.24
CA GLY A 344 15.68 -37.79 -1.80
C GLY A 344 15.77 -36.55 -0.89
N ASN A 345 15.91 -35.34 -1.44
CA ASN A 345 16.11 -34.10 -0.68
C ASN A 345 15.29 -32.94 -1.29
N PRO A 346 13.95 -32.98 -1.23
CA PRO A 346 13.09 -32.00 -1.88
C PRO A 346 13.26 -30.56 -1.38
N GLN A 347 13.73 -30.39 -0.13
CA GLN A 347 13.90 -29.12 0.56
C GLN A 347 15.10 -28.28 0.09
N ARG A 348 16.13 -28.90 -0.52
CA ARG A 348 17.41 -28.23 -0.83
C ARG A 348 17.25 -27.02 -1.75
N ILE A 349 16.41 -27.14 -2.77
CA ILE A 349 16.14 -26.05 -3.71
C ILE A 349 15.47 -24.87 -3.00
N HIS A 350 14.53 -25.14 -2.08
CA HIS A 350 13.88 -24.09 -1.28
C HIS A 350 14.90 -23.33 -0.43
N TYR A 351 15.80 -24.03 0.26
CA TYR A 351 16.84 -23.39 1.08
C TYR A 351 17.82 -22.55 0.25
N PHE A 352 18.22 -23.04 -0.93
CA PHE A 352 19.09 -22.28 -1.83
C PHE A 352 18.41 -21.01 -2.36
N VAL A 353 17.13 -21.12 -2.74
CA VAL A 353 16.34 -19.96 -3.16
C VAL A 353 16.15 -18.96 -2.02
N ALA A 354 15.90 -19.44 -0.78
CA ALA A 354 15.85 -18.59 0.40
C ALA A 354 17.17 -17.84 0.63
N ARG A 355 18.31 -18.53 0.42
CA ARG A 355 19.66 -17.96 0.53
C ARG A 355 19.85 -16.85 -0.49
N ASN A 356 19.49 -17.09 -1.74
CA ASN A 356 19.59 -16.09 -2.81
C ASN A 356 18.75 -14.84 -2.53
N GLU A 357 17.52 -15.02 -2.04
CA GLU A 357 16.63 -13.92 -1.71
C GLU A 357 17.20 -13.09 -0.54
N LEU A 358 17.73 -13.73 0.50
CA LEU A 358 18.38 -13.03 1.62
C LEU A 358 19.68 -12.33 1.19
N THR A 359 20.54 -13.00 0.41
CA THR A 359 21.77 -12.41 -0.12
C THR A 359 21.48 -11.17 -0.95
N LYS A 360 20.53 -11.27 -1.89
CA LYS A 360 20.12 -10.13 -2.71
C LYS A 360 19.61 -8.98 -1.84
N ARG A 361 18.76 -9.27 -0.85
CA ARG A 361 18.26 -8.25 0.07
C ARG A 361 19.37 -7.62 0.90
N LEU A 362 20.36 -8.38 1.35
CA LEU A 362 21.51 -7.86 2.09
C LEU A 362 22.41 -6.96 1.23
N GLU A 363 22.61 -7.31 -0.04
CA GLU A 363 23.36 -6.50 -1.01
C GLU A 363 22.65 -5.18 -1.34
N GLU A 364 21.31 -5.21 -1.45
CA GLU A 364 20.48 -4.03 -1.73
C GLU A 364 20.12 -3.23 -0.47
N ALA A 365 20.25 -3.83 0.72
CA ALA A 365 19.85 -3.21 1.98
C ALA A 365 20.77 -2.04 2.31
N LYS A 366 20.14 -0.89 2.57
CA LYS A 366 20.84 0.27 3.09
C LYS A 366 21.24 0.01 4.54
N GLN A 367 22.37 0.56 4.95
CA GLN A 367 22.81 0.55 6.36
C GLN A 367 22.36 1.81 7.11
N SER A 368 21.98 2.86 6.39
CA SER A 368 21.43 4.09 6.94
C SER A 368 20.34 4.66 6.03
N ALA A 369 19.47 5.49 6.59
CA ALA A 369 18.48 6.22 5.81
C ALA A 369 19.17 7.35 5.05
N THR A 370 18.80 7.54 3.78
CA THR A 370 19.37 8.62 2.96
C THR A 370 19.00 9.99 3.54
N MET A 371 20.01 10.81 3.87
CA MET A 371 19.83 12.21 4.25
C MET A 371 19.56 13.08 3.01
N THR A 372 18.56 13.94 3.06
CA THR A 372 18.23 14.86 1.95
C THR A 372 17.84 16.22 2.48
N LEU A 373 18.65 17.23 2.13
CA LEU A 373 18.42 18.60 2.54
C LEU A 373 17.22 19.22 1.80
N PRO A 374 16.45 20.12 2.46
CA PRO A 374 15.43 20.93 1.82
C PRO A 374 15.99 21.75 0.66
N ASN A 375 15.17 21.93 -0.37
CA ASN A 375 15.48 22.77 -1.50
C ASN A 375 14.18 23.34 -2.06
N ALA A 376 14.17 24.64 -2.38
CA ALA A 376 12.95 25.34 -2.81
C ALA A 376 12.26 24.73 -4.05
N ARG A 377 12.99 23.97 -4.88
CA ARG A 377 12.46 23.32 -6.09
C ARG A 377 12.36 21.80 -5.97
N LYS A 378 13.47 21.12 -5.65
CA LYS A 378 13.58 19.66 -5.66
C LYS A 378 12.93 19.01 -4.43
N HIS A 379 13.15 19.56 -3.25
CA HIS A 379 12.67 19.03 -1.98
C HIS A 379 12.00 20.10 -1.11
N PRO A 380 10.96 20.79 -1.63
CA PRO A 380 10.40 21.95 -0.95
C PRO A 380 9.64 21.56 0.31
N LEU A 381 9.92 22.32 1.36
CA LEU A 381 9.07 22.57 2.51
C LEU A 381 8.21 23.82 2.25
N TRP A 382 7.16 23.99 3.05
CA TRP A 382 6.14 25.01 2.83
C TRP A 382 6.10 25.98 4.00
N VAL A 383 5.94 27.27 3.70
CA VAL A 383 5.82 28.33 4.70
C VAL A 383 4.57 28.08 5.52
N ARG A 384 4.71 28.10 6.85
CA ARG A 384 3.61 27.88 7.78
C ARG A 384 3.09 29.21 8.29
N PHE A 385 1.78 29.30 8.38
CA PHE A 385 1.11 30.39 9.08
C PHE A 385 0.27 29.78 10.20
N ASP A 386 0.37 30.31 11.41
CA ASP A 386 -0.51 29.92 12.49
C ASP A 386 -1.93 30.48 12.29
N ALA A 387 -2.92 29.90 12.98
CA ALA A 387 -4.20 30.58 13.14
C ALA A 387 -4.00 31.88 13.93
N ARG A 388 -4.84 32.89 13.68
CA ARG A 388 -4.82 34.20 14.36
C ARG A 388 -4.50 34.10 15.86
N GLY A 389 -3.46 34.80 16.30
CA GLY A 389 -2.95 34.78 17.68
C GLY A 389 -2.01 33.62 18.00
N GLY A 390 -1.40 33.01 16.97
CA GLY A 390 -0.39 31.97 17.11
C GLY A 390 0.97 32.48 17.56
N ASN A 391 1.99 31.61 17.47
CA ASN A 391 3.36 31.93 17.86
C ASN A 391 4.27 32.21 16.64
N LEU A 392 3.87 31.76 15.46
CA LEU A 392 4.49 32.11 14.18
C LEU A 392 3.74 33.29 13.55
N GLN A 393 4.13 33.67 12.33
CA GLN A 393 3.29 34.52 11.49
C GLN A 393 1.90 33.89 11.38
N ASP A 394 0.85 34.68 11.54
CA ASP A 394 -0.51 34.20 11.42
C ASP A 394 -1.21 34.68 10.14
N TYR A 395 -2.40 34.13 9.90
CA TYR A 395 -3.29 34.55 8.83
C TYR A 395 -4.73 34.65 9.34
N TYR A 396 -5.57 35.39 8.62
CA TYR A 396 -7.01 35.36 8.80
C TYR A 396 -7.74 35.45 7.47
N LEU A 397 -8.99 34.95 7.44
CA LEU A 397 -9.84 34.96 6.26
C LEU A 397 -10.99 35.93 6.46
N THR A 398 -11.26 36.75 5.46
CA THR A 398 -12.41 37.66 5.41
C THR A 398 -13.28 37.37 4.19
N ALA A 399 -14.54 37.80 4.27
CA ALA A 399 -15.49 37.73 3.18
C ALA A 399 -16.09 39.12 2.95
N GLU A 400 -16.26 39.51 1.69
CA GLU A 400 -16.83 40.81 1.30
C GLU A 400 -18.29 40.95 1.74
N ALA A 401 -19.02 39.84 1.77
CA ALA A 401 -20.40 39.76 2.25
C ALA A 401 -20.67 38.39 2.88
N ASP A 402 -21.67 38.33 3.78
CA ASP A 402 -22.17 37.09 4.39
C ASP A 402 -23.09 36.30 3.42
N LYS A 403 -22.54 35.97 2.24
CA LYS A 403 -23.18 35.16 1.20
C LYS A 403 -22.23 34.03 0.81
N PRO A 404 -22.69 32.80 0.55
CA PRO A 404 -21.79 31.67 0.24
C PRO A 404 -20.82 31.97 -0.92
N ARG A 405 -21.29 32.62 -1.98
CA ARG A 405 -20.49 32.93 -3.17
C ARG A 405 -19.78 34.29 -3.14
N SER A 406 -19.68 34.96 -1.99
CA SER A 406 -18.95 36.22 -1.89
C SER A 406 -17.46 36.07 -2.17
N ARG A 407 -16.84 37.19 -2.57
CA ARG A 407 -15.37 37.29 -2.67
C ARG A 407 -14.78 37.12 -1.28
N ARG A 408 -13.64 36.44 -1.23
CA ARG A 408 -12.94 36.12 0.01
C ARG A 408 -11.48 36.50 -0.13
N PHE A 409 -10.91 36.91 0.99
CA PHE A 409 -9.53 37.32 1.07
C PHE A 409 -8.84 36.58 2.19
N VAL A 410 -7.54 36.33 2.01
CA VAL A 410 -6.64 35.99 3.09
C VAL A 410 -5.75 37.18 3.35
N THR A 411 -5.56 37.53 4.62
CA THR A 411 -4.53 38.48 5.02
C THR A 411 -3.43 37.72 5.76
N PHE A 412 -2.21 37.84 5.25
CA PHE A 412 -1.02 37.35 5.91
C PHE A 412 -0.45 38.45 6.79
N SER A 413 -0.21 38.16 8.08
CA SER A 413 0.38 39.14 8.99
C SER A 413 1.72 39.68 8.51
N GLN A 414 2.54 38.82 7.89
CA GLN A 414 3.85 39.17 7.34
C GLN A 414 4.15 38.35 6.08
N LEU A 415 4.74 38.98 5.08
CA LEU A 415 5.27 38.33 3.87
C LEU A 415 6.49 39.11 3.35
N ILE A 416 7.43 38.43 2.69
CA ILE A 416 8.51 39.14 1.98
C ILE A 416 7.93 39.78 0.71
N TRP A 417 8.31 41.02 0.45
CA TRP A 417 7.77 41.84 -0.63
C TRP A 417 8.88 42.57 -1.40
N PRO A 418 8.78 42.74 -2.73
CA PRO A 418 9.74 43.55 -3.48
C PRO A 418 9.70 45.03 -3.06
N SER A 419 10.86 45.68 -3.01
CA SER A 419 11.02 47.13 -2.83
C SER A 419 11.91 47.71 -3.94
N GLU A 420 12.03 49.04 -4.02
CA GLU A 420 12.89 49.71 -5.02
C GLU A 420 14.37 49.30 -4.92
N SER A 421 14.83 48.97 -3.71
CA SER A 421 16.23 48.65 -3.40
C SER A 421 16.47 47.15 -3.13
N GLY A 422 15.49 46.29 -3.32
CA GLY A 422 15.60 44.84 -3.08
C GLY A 422 14.32 44.23 -2.53
N TRP A 423 14.39 43.76 -1.29
CA TRP A 423 13.26 43.12 -0.60
C TRP A 423 12.98 43.77 0.75
N MET A 424 11.74 43.69 1.21
CA MET A 424 11.34 44.13 2.53
C MET A 424 10.36 43.14 3.17
N GLU A 425 10.35 43.09 4.50
CA GLU A 425 9.32 42.39 5.24
C GLU A 425 8.07 43.29 5.37
N LYS A 426 6.98 42.92 4.69
CA LYS A 426 5.74 43.70 4.63
C LYS A 426 4.67 43.12 5.54
N LYS A 427 3.98 43.97 6.28
CA LYS A 427 2.83 43.59 7.13
C LYS A 427 1.51 43.58 6.35
N ASP A 428 0.57 42.79 6.86
CA ASP A 428 -0.85 42.80 6.48
C ASP A 428 -1.08 42.71 4.96
N VAL A 429 -0.46 41.70 4.34
CA VAL A 429 -0.58 41.45 2.90
C VAL A 429 -1.88 40.73 2.61
N GLU A 430 -2.83 41.44 2.02
CA GLU A 430 -4.12 40.88 1.60
C GLU A 430 -4.06 40.29 0.19
N VAL A 431 -4.65 39.10 0.01
CA VAL A 431 -4.72 38.39 -1.26
C VAL A 431 -6.11 37.82 -1.48
N GLU A 432 -6.69 38.07 -2.66
CA GLU A 432 -7.98 37.49 -3.03
C GLU A 432 -7.87 35.97 -3.28
N LEU A 433 -8.86 35.22 -2.82
CA LEU A 433 -8.97 33.78 -3.06
C LEU A 433 -9.86 33.49 -4.27
N ALA A 434 -9.49 32.48 -5.05
CA ALA A 434 -10.36 31.93 -6.08
C ALA A 434 -11.54 31.18 -5.43
N LEU A 435 -12.72 31.25 -6.05
CA LEU A 435 -13.92 30.65 -5.51
C LEU A 435 -13.81 29.12 -5.47
N SER A 436 -13.85 28.53 -4.27
CA SER A 436 -13.81 27.07 -4.06
C SER A 436 -15.17 26.53 -3.64
N ARG A 437 -15.78 25.66 -4.49
CA ARG A 437 -17.05 25.00 -4.19
C ARG A 437 -17.00 24.18 -2.91
N GLN A 438 -15.89 23.48 -2.67
CA GLN A 438 -15.71 22.72 -1.44
C GLN A 438 -15.80 23.64 -0.21
N PHE A 439 -15.08 24.76 -0.23
CA PHE A 439 -15.02 25.66 0.91
C PHE A 439 -16.37 26.35 1.18
N TYR A 440 -16.96 27.02 0.18
CA TYR A 440 -18.17 27.81 0.46
C TYR A 440 -19.44 26.98 0.70
N GLN A 441 -19.47 25.71 0.29
CA GLN A 441 -20.61 24.83 0.56
C GLN A 441 -20.50 24.14 1.93
N GLN A 442 -19.28 23.98 2.44
CA GLN A 442 -19.03 23.21 3.67
C GLN A 442 -18.56 24.07 4.83
N VAL A 443 -18.02 25.26 4.63
CA VAL A 443 -17.44 26.10 5.70
C VAL A 443 -18.17 27.43 5.76
N LYS A 444 -18.75 27.70 6.93
CA LYS A 444 -19.26 29.03 7.29
C LYS A 444 -18.34 29.64 8.34
N LEU A 445 -17.85 30.84 8.06
CA LEU A 445 -17.01 31.60 8.99
C LEU A 445 -17.94 32.32 9.98
N LEU A 446 -17.70 32.15 11.28
CA LEU A 446 -18.45 32.83 12.33
C LEU A 446 -17.75 34.14 12.74
N LYS A 447 -18.51 35.19 13.05
CA LYS A 447 -17.93 36.44 13.55
C LYS A 447 -17.22 36.18 14.88
N ASN A 448 -15.94 36.53 14.97
CA ASN A 448 -15.17 36.45 16.19
C ASN A 448 -14.02 37.47 16.16
N ASP A 449 -13.96 38.37 17.13
CA ASP A 449 -12.98 39.45 17.16
C ASP A 449 -11.64 39.02 17.79
N LYS A 450 -11.62 37.96 18.60
CA LYS A 450 -10.42 37.50 19.32
C LYS A 450 -10.22 35.99 19.23
N GLY A 451 -8.95 35.57 19.18
CA GLY A 451 -8.56 34.15 19.11
C GLY A 451 -8.81 33.52 17.74
N LYS A 452 -8.78 32.18 17.69
CA LYS A 452 -8.92 31.42 16.43
C LYS A 452 -10.26 31.71 15.74
N GLN A 453 -10.24 31.72 14.40
CA GLN A 453 -11.42 31.90 13.57
C GLN A 453 -12.38 30.72 13.75
N LYS A 454 -13.52 30.95 14.39
CA LYS A 454 -14.57 29.92 14.59
C LYS A 454 -15.28 29.64 13.27
N ILE A 455 -15.72 28.39 13.10
CA ILE A 455 -16.43 27.94 11.91
C ILE A 455 -17.56 26.96 12.26
N GLU A 456 -18.53 26.87 11.35
CA GLU A 456 -19.43 25.72 11.21
C GLU A 456 -19.02 24.95 9.95
N PHE A 457 -18.71 23.66 10.10
CA PHE A 457 -18.45 22.75 8.99
C PHE A 457 -19.70 21.91 8.71
N LYS A 458 -20.27 22.00 7.51
CA LYS A 458 -21.43 21.21 7.08
C LYS A 458 -21.00 20.09 6.14
N ASP A 459 -21.24 18.85 6.55
CA ASP A 459 -21.14 17.72 5.64
C ASP A 459 -22.33 17.69 4.68
N LYS A 460 -22.07 17.67 3.38
CA LYS A 460 -23.12 17.72 2.36
C LYS A 460 -23.81 16.37 2.19
N GLY A 461 -23.14 15.26 2.53
CA GLY A 461 -23.71 13.93 2.44
C GLY A 461 -24.78 13.71 3.50
N SER A 462 -24.36 13.74 4.77
CA SER A 462 -25.25 13.50 5.91
C SER A 462 -26.14 14.69 6.27
N GLY A 463 -25.74 15.91 5.91
CA GLY A 463 -26.36 17.15 6.37
C GLY A 463 -25.88 17.60 7.75
N SER A 464 -25.04 16.81 8.42
CA SER A 464 -24.52 17.08 9.76
C SER A 464 -23.67 18.36 9.79
N THR A 465 -23.79 19.11 10.87
CA THR A 465 -23.00 20.33 11.11
C THR A 465 -22.09 20.12 12.31
N PHE A 466 -20.83 20.52 12.18
CA PHE A 466 -19.78 20.36 13.17
C PHE A 466 -19.22 21.73 13.53
N ASN A 467 -19.07 22.01 14.82
CA ASN A 467 -18.44 23.23 15.30
C ASN A 467 -16.92 23.07 15.31
N GLY A 468 -16.20 24.14 15.05
CA GLY A 468 -14.74 24.08 15.02
C GLY A 468 -14.07 25.43 14.85
N HIS A 469 -12.79 25.38 14.48
CA HIS A 469 -11.99 26.55 14.16
C HIS A 469 -11.01 26.28 13.02
N LEU A 470 -10.56 27.35 12.37
CA LEU A 470 -9.41 27.26 11.47
C LEU A 470 -8.14 27.00 12.30
N GLY A 471 -7.34 26.05 11.84
CA GLY A 471 -6.01 25.76 12.35
C GLY A 471 -4.92 26.53 11.59
N GLY A 472 -3.68 26.05 11.68
CA GLY A 472 -2.58 26.60 10.87
C GLY A 472 -2.82 26.40 9.37
N ALA A 473 -2.11 27.15 8.54
CA ALA A 473 -2.12 27.03 7.09
C ALA A 473 -0.71 26.87 6.53
N LYS A 474 -0.62 26.33 5.32
CA LYS A 474 0.64 26.21 4.57
C LYS A 474 0.50 26.84 3.20
N LEU A 475 1.46 27.68 2.80
CA LEU A 475 1.53 28.23 1.46
C LEU A 475 2.24 27.23 0.53
N GLN A 476 1.52 26.69 -0.46
CA GLN A 476 1.97 25.60 -1.32
C GLN A 476 1.99 26.01 -2.79
N LEU A 477 3.08 25.66 -3.47
CA LEU A 477 3.23 25.78 -4.91
C LEU A 477 3.01 24.42 -5.57
N GLU A 478 2.59 24.40 -6.83
CA GLU A 478 2.41 23.17 -7.58
C GLU A 478 3.77 22.52 -7.89
N ARG A 479 4.00 21.29 -7.40
CA ARG A 479 5.27 20.56 -7.59
C ARG A 479 5.65 20.42 -9.05
N GLY A 480 4.69 20.10 -9.91
CA GLY A 480 4.92 19.97 -11.36
C GLY A 480 5.29 21.29 -12.06
N ASP A 481 5.05 22.44 -11.43
CA ASP A 481 5.56 23.72 -11.91
C ASP A 481 6.98 24.01 -11.39
N LEU A 482 7.32 23.61 -10.17
CA LEU A 482 8.66 23.77 -9.59
C LEU A 482 9.74 22.92 -10.28
N GLU A 483 9.35 21.75 -10.79
CA GLU A 483 10.22 20.79 -11.48
C GLU A 483 10.58 21.22 -12.92
N LYS A 484 9.89 22.22 -13.49
CA LYS A 484 10.20 22.72 -14.85
C LYS A 484 11.44 23.58 -14.82
N GLU A 485 12.40 23.26 -15.68
CA GLU A 485 13.68 23.99 -15.75
C GLU A 485 13.55 25.34 -16.49
N GLU A 486 12.61 25.45 -17.42
CA GLU A 486 12.38 26.61 -18.30
C GLU A 486 11.76 27.85 -17.63
N LYS A 487 11.31 27.75 -16.37
CA LYS A 487 10.59 28.83 -15.68
C LYS A 487 11.53 29.79 -14.96
N ASN A 488 11.29 31.10 -15.12
CA ASN A 488 11.98 32.12 -14.34
C ASN A 488 11.21 32.47 -13.05
N PHE A 489 11.51 31.74 -11.98
CA PHE A 489 10.84 31.96 -10.68
C PHE A 489 11.12 33.34 -10.07
N GLU A 490 12.29 33.92 -10.33
CA GLU A 490 12.68 35.24 -9.82
C GLU A 490 11.83 36.37 -10.44
N ASP A 491 11.34 36.17 -11.67
CA ASP A 491 10.39 37.08 -12.33
C ASP A 491 8.93 36.86 -11.92
N GLY A 492 8.68 35.87 -11.06
CA GLY A 492 7.36 35.53 -10.55
C GLY A 492 6.60 34.50 -11.40
N GLU A 493 7.30 33.68 -12.21
CA GLU A 493 6.70 32.58 -12.98
C GLU A 493 6.44 31.33 -12.13
N ILE A 494 5.74 31.50 -11.00
CA ILE A 494 5.69 30.49 -9.93
C ILE A 494 4.56 29.46 -10.09
N GLY A 495 3.75 29.59 -11.14
CA GLY A 495 2.59 28.73 -11.37
C GLY A 495 1.43 29.00 -10.40
N SER A 496 0.59 27.98 -10.16
CA SER A 496 -0.53 28.10 -9.23
C SER A 496 -0.08 28.01 -7.77
N VAL A 497 -0.61 28.90 -6.93
CA VAL A 497 -0.34 28.95 -5.49
C VAL A 497 -1.62 28.62 -4.71
N TYR A 498 -1.47 27.83 -3.65
CA TYR A 498 -2.56 27.39 -2.79
C TYR A 498 -2.24 27.65 -1.32
N LEU A 499 -3.23 28.15 -0.58
CA LEU A 499 -3.24 28.19 0.86
C LEU A 499 -3.93 26.90 1.35
N ASN A 500 -3.16 25.99 1.92
CA ASN A 500 -3.68 24.77 2.50
C ASN A 500 -4.07 25.02 3.96
N VAL A 501 -5.35 25.27 4.20
CA VAL A 501 -5.91 25.63 5.50
C VAL A 501 -6.29 24.37 6.27
N VAL A 502 -5.77 24.22 7.48
CA VAL A 502 -6.22 23.17 8.42
C VAL A 502 -7.56 23.58 9.02
N ILE A 503 -8.46 22.62 9.11
CA ILE A 503 -9.79 22.76 9.68
C ILE A 503 -9.88 21.76 10.81
N ASP A 504 -10.04 22.26 12.03
CA ASP A 504 -10.22 21.45 13.23
C ASP A 504 -11.67 21.56 13.66
N PHE A 505 -12.41 20.45 13.65
CA PHE A 505 -13.78 20.43 14.13
C PHE A 505 -14.01 19.31 15.17
N GLU A 506 -14.99 19.54 16.02
CA GLU A 506 -15.40 18.62 17.06
C GLU A 506 -16.17 17.46 16.42
N PRO A 507 -15.74 16.20 16.60
CA PRO A 507 -16.53 15.06 16.16
C PRO A 507 -17.84 14.99 16.96
N LEU A 508 -18.90 14.43 16.37
CA LEU A 508 -20.19 14.24 17.05
C LEU A 508 -20.07 13.35 18.29
N GLN A 509 -19.13 12.41 18.26
CA GLN A 509 -18.78 11.57 19.40
C GLN A 509 -17.33 11.84 19.76
N GLU A 510 -17.07 12.20 21.02
CA GLU A 510 -15.71 12.48 21.46
C GLU A 510 -14.82 11.23 21.29
N VAL A 511 -13.63 11.41 20.73
CA VAL A 511 -12.63 10.34 20.57
C VAL A 511 -11.38 10.74 21.34
N LYS A 512 -11.03 9.95 22.36
CA LYS A 512 -9.75 10.07 23.08
C LYS A 512 -8.94 8.83 22.82
N ASN A 513 -7.66 9.01 22.47
CA ASN A 513 -6.76 7.88 22.29
C ASN A 513 -7.33 6.85 21.29
N GLY A 514 -7.95 7.31 20.21
CA GLY A 514 -8.56 6.44 19.20
C GLY A 514 -9.87 5.76 19.59
N ARG A 515 -10.25 5.80 20.87
CA ARG A 515 -11.47 5.20 21.37
C ARG A 515 -12.56 6.26 21.47
N VAL A 516 -13.75 5.93 20.97
CA VAL A 516 -14.94 6.73 21.20
C VAL A 516 -15.30 6.73 22.68
N GLN A 517 -15.63 7.88 23.24
CA GLN A 517 -15.97 8.05 24.65
C GLN A 517 -17.44 7.78 24.96
N ALA A 518 -18.30 7.72 23.93
CA ALA A 518 -19.67 7.24 24.07
C ALA A 518 -19.72 5.82 24.67
N PRO A 519 -20.82 5.42 25.33
CA PRO A 519 -20.86 4.13 26.03
C PRO A 519 -20.57 2.91 25.13
N TYR A 520 -21.04 2.91 23.87
CA TYR A 520 -20.71 1.83 22.92
C TYR A 520 -19.20 1.71 22.64
N GLY A 521 -18.42 2.79 22.82
CA GLY A 521 -16.96 2.76 22.68
C GLY A 521 -16.27 1.91 23.74
N GLN A 522 -16.92 1.68 24.89
CA GLN A 522 -16.40 0.80 25.96
C GLN A 522 -16.59 -0.69 25.62
N VAL A 523 -17.56 -1.01 24.77
CA VAL A 523 -17.82 -2.35 24.24
C VAL A 523 -16.64 -2.86 23.42
N LEU A 524 -15.86 -1.98 22.78
CA LEU A 524 -14.86 -2.35 21.79
C LEU A 524 -13.45 -2.55 22.38
N GLN A 525 -12.77 -3.62 21.93
CA GLN A 525 -11.33 -3.78 22.10
C GLN A 525 -10.57 -3.32 20.87
N LEU A 526 -9.65 -2.39 21.08
CA LEU A 526 -8.86 -1.73 20.05
C LEU A 526 -7.39 -2.12 20.18
N ILE A 527 -6.75 -2.44 19.06
CA ILE A 527 -5.29 -2.58 18.97
C ILE A 527 -4.69 -1.33 18.31
N ARG A 528 -3.49 -0.97 18.73
CA ARG A 528 -2.71 0.13 18.15
C ARG A 528 -1.35 -0.41 17.75
N ARG A 529 -1.07 -0.32 16.45
CA ARG A 529 0.23 -0.66 15.88
C ARG A 529 0.92 0.62 15.43
N PRO A 530 2.27 0.69 15.47
CA PRO A 530 3.00 1.84 14.96
C PRO A 530 2.61 2.12 13.49
N ASN A 531 2.40 3.39 13.14
CA ASN A 531 2.00 3.83 11.79
C ASN A 531 0.63 3.36 11.29
N GLU A 532 -0.21 2.78 12.14
CA GLU A 532 -1.59 2.41 11.82
C GLU A 532 -2.58 3.19 12.69
N PHE A 533 -3.79 3.41 12.16
CA PHE A 533 -4.88 3.91 12.97
C PHE A 533 -5.39 2.81 13.92
N PRO A 534 -6.00 3.16 15.06
CA PRO A 534 -6.56 2.20 16.01
C PRO A 534 -7.62 1.32 15.34
N LYS A 535 -7.51 0.00 15.52
CA LYS A 535 -8.40 -0.97 14.87
C LYS A 535 -9.16 -1.81 15.88
N VAL A 536 -10.46 -2.01 15.63
CA VAL A 536 -11.28 -2.96 16.37
C VAL A 536 -10.80 -4.38 16.07
N THR A 537 -10.59 -5.16 17.14
CA THR A 537 -10.20 -6.58 17.05
C THR A 537 -11.29 -7.50 17.55
N THR A 538 -11.99 -7.08 18.62
CA THR A 538 -13.13 -7.81 19.19
C THR A 538 -13.96 -6.87 20.07
N TYR A 539 -14.93 -7.44 20.79
CA TYR A 539 -15.83 -6.77 21.73
C TYR A 539 -15.71 -7.41 23.12
N LYS A 540 -16.09 -6.66 24.15
CA LYS A 540 -16.20 -7.12 25.52
C LYS A 540 -17.64 -7.52 25.83
N SER A 541 -17.81 -8.75 26.30
CA SER A 541 -19.12 -9.41 26.39
C SER A 541 -20.07 -8.74 27.39
N GLU A 542 -19.60 -8.43 28.61
CA GLU A 542 -20.40 -7.80 29.66
C GLU A 542 -20.90 -6.41 29.23
N GLN A 543 -19.99 -5.56 28.74
CA GLN A 543 -20.32 -4.21 28.31
C GLN A 543 -21.26 -4.19 27.10
N LEU A 544 -21.18 -5.20 26.21
CA LEU A 544 -22.13 -5.32 25.10
C LEU A 544 -23.55 -5.59 25.62
N VAL A 545 -23.71 -6.50 26.56
CA VAL A 545 -25.02 -6.83 27.16
C VAL A 545 -25.62 -5.63 27.87
N GLU A 546 -24.82 -4.94 28.68
CA GLU A 546 -25.25 -3.71 29.37
C GLU A 546 -25.67 -2.62 28.39
N TRP A 547 -24.90 -2.43 27.31
CA TRP A 547 -25.21 -1.44 26.29
C TRP A 547 -26.53 -1.73 25.56
N ILE A 548 -26.79 -2.98 25.18
CA ILE A 548 -28.02 -3.35 24.48
C ILE A 548 -29.24 -3.12 25.37
N LYS A 549 -29.16 -3.47 26.66
CA LYS A 549 -30.24 -3.22 27.63
C LYS A 549 -30.51 -1.74 27.86
N ALA A 550 -29.46 -0.92 27.88
CA ALA A 550 -29.56 0.52 28.12
C ALA A 550 -29.82 1.35 26.86
N SER A 551 -29.81 0.74 25.67
CA SER A 551 -29.85 1.46 24.40
C SER A 551 -31.22 2.11 24.16
N PRO A 552 -31.28 3.42 23.85
CA PRO A 552 -32.52 4.08 23.43
C PRO A 552 -32.99 3.57 22.07
N GLN A 553 -34.23 3.85 21.66
CA GLN A 553 -34.72 3.56 20.31
C GLN A 553 -34.58 4.81 19.41
N HIS A 554 -33.82 4.69 18.32
CA HIS A 554 -33.79 5.67 17.22
C HIS A 554 -33.95 4.96 15.89
N SER A 555 -34.59 5.63 14.91
CA SER A 555 -35.08 4.98 13.69
C SER A 555 -34.08 4.97 12.52
N ALA A 556 -33.30 6.04 12.28
CA ALA A 556 -32.40 6.10 11.12
C ALA A 556 -31.27 7.13 11.24
N GLY A 557 -30.30 7.05 10.33
CA GLY A 557 -29.29 8.09 10.10
C GLY A 557 -28.27 8.26 11.24
N VAL A 558 -27.61 9.41 11.25
CA VAL A 558 -26.53 9.72 12.21
C VAL A 558 -27.00 9.65 13.66
N GLU A 559 -28.24 10.06 13.95
CA GLU A 559 -28.81 10.05 15.30
C GLU A 559 -28.85 8.64 15.91
N SER A 560 -29.06 7.62 15.08
CA SER A 560 -29.08 6.22 15.53
C SER A 560 -27.72 5.65 15.94
N LEU A 561 -26.61 6.39 15.79
CA LEU A 561 -25.32 5.97 16.36
C LEU A 561 -25.38 5.82 17.89
N ALA A 562 -26.28 6.56 18.55
CA ALA A 562 -26.48 6.52 19.99
C ALA A 562 -27.42 5.37 20.46
N SER A 563 -27.94 4.53 19.57
CA SER A 563 -28.85 3.43 19.89
C SER A 563 -28.44 2.10 19.29
N GLY A 564 -28.69 1.01 20.03
CA GLY A 564 -28.43 -0.36 19.60
C GLY A 564 -26.97 -0.59 19.21
N PHE A 565 -26.67 -1.72 18.58
CA PHE A 565 -25.32 -2.01 18.12
C PHE A 565 -25.36 -2.72 16.78
N ARG A 566 -24.76 -2.11 15.76
CA ARG A 566 -24.74 -2.62 14.38
C ARG A 566 -23.34 -2.59 13.82
N VAL A 567 -23.02 -3.64 13.09
CA VAL A 567 -21.71 -3.85 12.49
C VAL A 567 -21.89 -4.07 10.99
N MET A 568 -21.16 -3.31 10.19
CA MET A 568 -21.06 -3.53 8.75
C MET A 568 -19.74 -4.23 8.43
N SER A 569 -19.77 -5.29 7.64
CA SER A 569 -18.59 -5.93 7.07
C SER A 569 -18.45 -5.62 5.59
N ILE A 570 -17.20 -5.60 5.12
CA ILE A 570 -16.83 -5.23 3.76
C ILE A 570 -15.83 -6.24 3.19
N ASP A 571 -16.21 -6.85 2.07
CA ASP A 571 -15.34 -7.58 1.17
C ASP A 571 -15.03 -6.67 -0.02
N LEU A 572 -13.75 -6.37 -0.26
CA LEU A 572 -13.35 -5.44 -1.31
C LEU A 572 -13.23 -6.22 -2.63
N GLY A 573 -13.68 -5.61 -3.72
CA GLY A 573 -13.69 -6.26 -5.03
C GLY A 573 -13.10 -5.42 -6.16
N LEU A 574 -12.86 -6.10 -7.29
CA LEU A 574 -12.42 -5.47 -8.54
C LEU A 574 -13.56 -5.26 -9.55
N ARG A 575 -14.59 -6.12 -9.52
CA ARG A 575 -15.75 -6.06 -10.42
C ARG A 575 -16.83 -5.12 -9.91
N ALA A 576 -17.13 -5.24 -8.63
CA ALA A 576 -17.82 -4.24 -7.83
C ALA A 576 -16.80 -3.76 -6.79
N ALA A 577 -16.86 -2.49 -6.46
CA ALA A 577 -15.88 -1.89 -5.56
C ALA A 577 -15.89 -2.54 -4.16
N ALA A 578 -17.07 -2.91 -3.65
CA ALA A 578 -17.21 -3.64 -2.39
C ALA A 578 -18.52 -4.45 -2.33
N ALA A 579 -18.52 -5.55 -1.59
CA ALA A 579 -19.71 -6.22 -1.10
C ALA A 579 -19.88 -5.91 0.39
N THR A 580 -21.10 -5.59 0.80
CA THR A 580 -21.40 -5.20 2.19
C THR A 580 -22.39 -6.12 2.85
N SER A 581 -22.25 -6.29 4.16
CA SER A 581 -23.28 -6.92 4.98
C SER A 581 -23.40 -6.27 6.35
N ILE A 582 -24.63 -6.00 6.76
CA ILE A 582 -24.95 -5.32 8.01
C ILE A 582 -25.69 -6.29 8.93
N PHE A 583 -25.26 -6.36 10.18
CA PHE A 583 -25.87 -7.13 11.25
C PHE A 583 -26.21 -6.22 12.43
N SER A 584 -27.37 -6.43 13.06
CA SER A 584 -27.79 -5.82 14.32
C SER A 584 -27.61 -6.81 15.47
N VAL A 585 -27.31 -6.30 16.66
CA VAL A 585 -27.32 -7.11 17.88
C VAL A 585 -28.69 -7.02 18.54
N GLU A 586 -29.27 -8.17 18.83
CA GLU A 586 -30.61 -8.32 19.40
C GLU A 586 -30.59 -9.35 20.55
N GLU A 587 -31.53 -9.23 21.48
CA GLU A 587 -31.77 -10.25 22.49
C GLU A 587 -32.55 -11.42 21.86
N SER A 588 -32.12 -12.65 22.13
CA SER A 588 -32.88 -13.85 21.74
C SER A 588 -32.70 -14.95 22.77
N SER A 589 -33.80 -15.61 23.14
CA SER A 589 -33.78 -16.81 23.99
C SER A 589 -33.67 -18.11 23.18
N ASP A 590 -33.86 -18.08 21.86
CA ASP A 590 -33.84 -19.25 21.00
C ASP A 590 -32.63 -19.22 20.05
N LYS A 591 -31.89 -20.35 20.02
CA LYS A 591 -30.70 -20.53 19.19
C LYS A 591 -30.97 -20.48 17.70
N ASN A 592 -32.23 -20.67 17.29
CA ASN A 592 -32.64 -20.74 15.90
C ASN A 592 -33.71 -19.68 15.53
N ALA A 593 -33.93 -18.66 16.37
CA ALA A 593 -35.08 -17.76 16.28
C ALA A 593 -35.16 -16.89 15.00
N ALA A 594 -34.03 -16.67 14.31
CA ALA A 594 -33.94 -15.82 13.13
C ALA A 594 -33.25 -16.55 11.95
N ASP A 595 -33.84 -16.47 10.75
CA ASP A 595 -33.45 -17.22 9.53
C ASP A 595 -31.97 -17.13 9.14
N PHE A 596 -31.30 -16.02 9.47
CA PHE A 596 -29.85 -15.86 9.30
C PHE A 596 -29.24 -14.96 10.38
N SER A 597 -28.68 -15.61 11.41
CA SER A 597 -28.06 -14.95 12.55
C SER A 597 -26.82 -15.70 13.04
N TYR A 598 -25.99 -15.04 13.85
CA TYR A 598 -24.86 -15.64 14.55
C TYR A 598 -24.98 -15.42 16.04
N TRP A 599 -24.74 -16.47 16.82
CA TRP A 599 -24.53 -16.33 18.25
C TRP A 599 -23.29 -15.50 18.56
N ILE A 600 -23.44 -14.60 19.55
CA ILE A 600 -22.38 -13.72 20.01
C ILE A 600 -21.68 -14.39 21.20
N GLU A 601 -20.43 -14.80 20.97
CA GLU A 601 -19.61 -15.55 21.93
C GLU A 601 -19.52 -14.86 23.31
N GLY A 602 -19.85 -15.62 24.35
CA GLY A 602 -19.83 -15.15 25.74
C GLY A 602 -20.99 -14.23 26.13
N THR A 603 -22.07 -14.18 25.35
CA THR A 603 -23.28 -13.37 25.65
C THR A 603 -24.57 -14.15 25.35
N PRO A 604 -25.73 -13.75 25.91
CA PRO A 604 -27.05 -14.26 25.52
C PRO A 604 -27.62 -13.56 24.28
N LEU A 605 -26.79 -12.88 23.48
CA LEU A 605 -27.23 -12.06 22.36
C LEU A 605 -26.98 -12.75 21.02
N VAL A 606 -27.73 -12.32 20.00
CA VAL A 606 -27.57 -12.76 18.62
C VAL A 606 -27.28 -11.58 17.71
N ALA A 607 -26.44 -11.81 16.70
CA ALA A 607 -26.21 -10.89 15.60
C ALA A 607 -27.11 -11.30 14.43
N VAL A 608 -28.15 -10.52 14.14
CA VAL A 608 -29.15 -10.80 13.10
C VAL A 608 -28.80 -10.06 11.81
N HIS A 609 -28.83 -10.77 10.68
CA HIS A 609 -28.60 -10.18 9.36
C HIS A 609 -29.73 -9.21 9.02
N GLN A 610 -29.37 -7.98 8.62
CA GLN A 610 -30.34 -6.95 8.25
C GLN A 610 -30.39 -6.75 6.74
N ARG A 611 -29.23 -6.56 6.11
CA ARG A 611 -29.13 -6.34 4.66
C ARG A 611 -27.75 -6.63 4.11
N SER A 612 -27.70 -6.94 2.82
CA SER A 612 -26.47 -7.12 2.05
C SER A 612 -26.65 -6.65 0.63
N TYR A 613 -25.63 -5.98 0.09
CA TYR A 613 -25.66 -5.52 -1.30
C TYR A 613 -24.27 -5.20 -1.81
N MET A 614 -24.17 -5.08 -3.14
CA MET A 614 -22.95 -4.71 -3.84
C MET A 614 -22.86 -3.19 -3.95
N LEU A 615 -21.83 -2.60 -3.37
CA LEU A 615 -21.45 -1.21 -3.61
C LEU A 615 -20.74 -1.12 -4.95
N ARG A 616 -21.36 -0.40 -5.89
CA ARG A 616 -20.84 -0.19 -7.24
C ARG A 616 -20.54 1.28 -7.44
N LEU A 617 -19.36 1.57 -8.00
CA LEU A 617 -19.02 2.91 -8.47
C LEU A 617 -19.52 3.14 -9.90
N PRO A 618 -19.65 4.40 -10.35
CA PRO A 618 -20.00 4.72 -11.73
C PRO A 618 -19.15 3.94 -12.74
N GLY A 619 -19.79 3.26 -13.69
CA GLY A 619 -19.14 2.44 -14.71
C GLY A 619 -18.81 0.99 -14.31
N GLU A 620 -19.15 0.54 -13.10
CA GLU A 620 -19.05 -0.87 -12.68
C GLU A 620 -20.33 -1.67 -12.97
N GLN A 621 -21.47 -0.99 -13.00
CA GLN A 621 -22.66 -1.47 -13.67
C GLN A 621 -22.58 -1.04 -15.13
N VAL A 622 -22.62 -2.01 -16.04
CA VAL A 622 -22.36 -1.77 -17.46
C VAL A 622 -23.53 -2.32 -18.24
N GLU A 623 -24.21 -1.42 -18.95
CA GLU A 623 -25.24 -1.79 -19.92
C GLU A 623 -24.64 -2.49 -21.14
N LYS A 624 -25.45 -3.27 -21.84
CA LYS A 624 -25.01 -4.06 -23.01
C LYS A 624 -24.31 -3.20 -24.06
N GLN A 625 -24.90 -2.06 -24.42
CA GLN A 625 -24.35 -1.13 -25.42
C GLN A 625 -23.00 -0.54 -25.00
N VAL A 626 -22.83 -0.21 -23.71
CA VAL A 626 -21.55 0.28 -23.18
C VAL A 626 -20.49 -0.81 -23.25
N MET A 627 -20.85 -2.06 -22.95
CA MET A 627 -19.94 -3.19 -23.03
C MET A 627 -19.44 -3.44 -24.46
N GLU A 628 -20.33 -3.38 -25.46
CA GLU A 628 -19.97 -3.50 -26.89
C GLU A 628 -18.94 -2.44 -27.29
N LYS A 629 -19.16 -1.17 -26.90
CA LYS A 629 -18.17 -0.10 -27.11
C LYS A 629 -16.84 -0.37 -26.41
N ARG A 630 -16.85 -0.92 -25.18
CA ARG A 630 -15.61 -1.31 -24.48
C ARG A 630 -14.86 -2.42 -25.22
N ASP A 631 -15.58 -3.38 -25.79
CA ASP A 631 -15.01 -4.47 -26.57
C ASP A 631 -14.40 -4.00 -27.89
N GLU A 632 -15.08 -3.12 -28.63
CA GLU A 632 -14.54 -2.47 -29.83
C GLU A 632 -13.23 -1.73 -29.54
N ARG A 633 -13.19 -0.98 -28.44
CA ARG A 633 -11.98 -0.25 -28.01
C ARG A 633 -10.85 -1.18 -27.62
N PHE A 634 -11.18 -2.29 -26.96
CA PHE A 634 -10.20 -3.34 -26.66
C PHE A 634 -9.65 -3.99 -27.92
N GLN A 635 -10.50 -4.30 -28.91
CA GLN A 635 -10.08 -4.85 -30.20
C GLN A 635 -9.14 -3.87 -30.93
N LEU A 636 -9.48 -2.58 -30.97
CA LEU A 636 -8.63 -1.56 -31.57
C LEU A 636 -7.26 -1.45 -30.86
N HIS A 637 -7.24 -1.52 -29.53
CA HIS A 637 -5.98 -1.59 -28.77
C HIS A 637 -5.15 -2.84 -29.15
N GLN A 638 -5.77 -4.02 -29.28
CA GLN A 638 -5.06 -5.24 -29.69
C GLN A 638 -4.53 -5.13 -31.13
N ARG A 639 -5.30 -4.53 -32.04
CA ARG A 639 -4.90 -4.26 -33.43
C ARG A 639 -3.63 -3.41 -33.50
N VAL A 640 -3.63 -2.24 -32.85
CA VAL A 640 -2.44 -1.35 -32.84
C VAL A 640 -1.25 -2.03 -32.15
N LYS A 641 -1.49 -2.72 -31.03
CA LYS A 641 -0.45 -3.47 -30.32
C LYS A 641 0.18 -4.55 -31.19
N PHE A 642 -0.63 -5.26 -31.97
CA PHE A 642 -0.14 -6.27 -32.89
C PHE A 642 0.76 -5.64 -33.97
N GLN A 643 0.32 -4.55 -34.59
CA GLN A 643 1.10 -3.86 -35.63
C GLN A 643 2.45 -3.36 -35.11
N ILE A 644 2.50 -2.77 -33.90
CA ILE A 644 3.76 -2.35 -33.27
C ILE A 644 4.68 -3.55 -32.99
N ARG A 645 4.12 -4.69 -32.55
CA ARG A 645 4.88 -5.92 -32.32
C ARG A 645 5.47 -6.45 -33.63
N VAL A 646 4.70 -6.47 -34.71
CA VAL A 646 5.16 -6.90 -36.04
C VAL A 646 6.29 -5.99 -36.53
N LEU A 647 6.13 -4.68 -36.39
CA LEU A 647 7.17 -3.71 -36.74
C LEU A 647 8.50 -4.02 -35.99
N ALA A 648 8.42 -4.30 -34.69
CA ALA A 648 9.58 -4.71 -33.91
C ALA A 648 10.16 -6.08 -34.32
N GLN A 649 9.32 -7.01 -34.79
CA GLN A 649 9.76 -8.31 -35.31
C GLN A 649 10.56 -8.13 -36.61
N ILE A 650 10.09 -7.30 -37.54
CA ILE A 650 10.80 -6.96 -38.79
C ILE A 650 12.19 -6.42 -38.49
N MET A 651 12.32 -5.46 -37.56
CA MET A 651 13.63 -4.89 -37.23
C MET A 651 14.60 -5.93 -36.63
N ARG A 652 14.10 -6.97 -35.95
CA ARG A 652 14.97 -8.06 -35.44
C ARG A 652 15.51 -8.95 -36.54
N MET A 653 14.77 -9.08 -37.66
CA MET A 653 15.20 -9.89 -38.80
C MET A 653 16.48 -9.36 -39.45
N ALA A 654 16.76 -8.05 -39.32
CA ALA A 654 17.97 -7.42 -39.84
C ALA A 654 19.27 -8.12 -39.36
N ASN A 655 19.25 -8.72 -38.16
CA ASN A 655 20.40 -9.36 -37.54
C ASN A 655 20.40 -10.90 -37.68
N LYS A 656 19.52 -11.46 -38.50
CA LYS A 656 19.41 -12.91 -38.68
C LYS A 656 20.30 -13.38 -39.82
N GLN A 657 21.03 -14.47 -39.57
CA GLN A 657 21.75 -15.19 -40.60
C GLN A 657 20.78 -15.79 -41.62
N TYR A 658 21.24 -16.06 -42.84
CA TYR A 658 20.39 -16.45 -43.96
C TYR A 658 19.43 -17.62 -43.66
N GLY A 659 19.88 -18.65 -42.93
CA GLY A 659 19.05 -19.77 -42.50
C GLY A 659 17.89 -19.35 -41.60
N ASP A 660 18.16 -18.53 -40.59
CA ASP A 660 17.16 -18.05 -39.62
C ASP A 660 16.16 -17.04 -40.20
N ARG A 661 16.52 -16.36 -41.31
CA ARG A 661 15.63 -15.37 -41.96
C ARG A 661 14.34 -16.01 -42.44
N TRP A 662 14.44 -17.22 -43.01
CA TRP A 662 13.29 -17.97 -43.51
C TRP A 662 12.30 -18.32 -42.40
N ASP A 663 12.80 -18.84 -41.27
CA ASP A 663 11.97 -19.24 -40.14
C ASP A 663 11.23 -18.04 -39.53
N GLU A 664 11.92 -16.91 -39.36
CA GLU A 664 11.31 -15.70 -38.82
C GLU A 664 10.29 -15.10 -39.79
N LEU A 665 10.57 -15.14 -41.11
CA LEU A 665 9.65 -14.65 -42.14
C LEU A 665 8.42 -15.54 -42.26
N ASP A 666 8.56 -16.86 -42.20
CA ASP A 666 7.43 -17.78 -42.19
C ASP A 666 6.58 -17.58 -40.93
N SER A 667 7.21 -17.42 -39.77
CA SER A 667 6.52 -17.08 -38.52
C SER A 667 5.71 -15.78 -38.64
N LEU A 668 6.28 -14.75 -39.27
CA LEU A 668 5.59 -13.49 -39.54
C LEU A 668 4.42 -13.69 -40.51
N LYS A 669 4.64 -14.40 -41.62
CA LYS A 669 3.61 -14.70 -42.63
C LYS A 669 2.43 -15.41 -41.99
N GLN A 670 2.69 -16.48 -41.23
CA GLN A 670 1.67 -17.21 -40.48
C GLN A 670 0.92 -16.27 -39.52
N ALA A 671 1.61 -15.37 -38.82
CA ALA A 671 0.97 -14.45 -37.88
C ALA A 671 0.03 -13.43 -38.58
N VAL A 672 0.33 -13.02 -39.82
CA VAL A 672 -0.50 -12.10 -40.61
C VAL A 672 -1.69 -12.82 -41.25
N GLU A 673 -1.44 -14.00 -41.85
CA GLU A 673 -2.44 -14.81 -42.57
C GLU A 673 -3.42 -15.53 -41.65
N GLN A 674 -3.04 -15.75 -40.38
CA GLN A 674 -3.92 -16.36 -39.39
C GLN A 674 -5.30 -15.68 -39.41
N LYS A 675 -6.35 -16.46 -39.68
CA LYS A 675 -7.76 -16.03 -39.66
C LYS A 675 -8.15 -15.32 -38.34
N LYS A 676 -7.38 -15.56 -37.28
CA LYS A 676 -7.55 -15.02 -35.91
C LYS A 676 -6.68 -13.79 -35.59
N SER A 677 -5.95 -13.25 -36.57
CA SER A 677 -5.18 -12.01 -36.41
C SER A 677 -6.12 -10.82 -36.10
N PRO A 678 -5.73 -9.85 -35.23
CA PRO A 678 -6.56 -8.69 -34.89
C PRO A 678 -6.59 -7.61 -35.98
N LEU A 679 -6.00 -7.88 -37.15
CA LEU A 679 -5.98 -6.99 -38.30
C LEU A 679 -7.33 -6.99 -39.03
N ASP A 680 -7.73 -5.84 -39.55
CA ASP A 680 -8.82 -5.79 -40.54
C ASP A 680 -8.29 -6.13 -41.95
N GLN A 681 -9.19 -6.14 -42.94
CA GLN A 681 -8.82 -6.52 -44.30
C GLN A 681 -7.78 -5.56 -44.91
N THR A 682 -7.93 -4.26 -44.67
CA THR A 682 -7.00 -3.24 -45.18
C THR A 682 -5.61 -3.39 -44.57
N ASP A 683 -5.53 -3.59 -43.26
CA ASP A 683 -4.26 -3.89 -42.59
C ASP A 683 -3.63 -5.17 -43.13
N ARG A 684 -4.44 -6.24 -43.30
CA ARG A 684 -3.94 -7.55 -43.73
C ARG A 684 -3.29 -7.44 -45.11
N THR A 685 -3.96 -6.81 -46.08
CA THR A 685 -3.42 -6.59 -47.42
C THR A 685 -2.13 -5.77 -47.39
N PHE A 686 -2.04 -4.76 -46.51
CA PHE A 686 -0.79 -4.01 -46.34
C PHE A 686 0.35 -4.90 -45.83
N TRP A 687 0.12 -5.68 -44.77
CA TRP A 687 1.14 -6.54 -44.17
C TRP A 687 1.54 -7.72 -45.06
N GLU A 688 0.62 -8.27 -45.85
CA GLU A 688 0.93 -9.27 -46.90
C GLU A 688 1.89 -8.66 -47.94
N GLY A 689 1.68 -7.41 -48.32
CA GLY A 689 2.62 -6.66 -49.18
C GLY A 689 4.02 -6.51 -48.56
N ILE A 690 4.10 -6.21 -47.26
CA ILE A 690 5.38 -6.13 -46.53
C ILE A 690 6.07 -7.50 -46.46
N VAL A 691 5.34 -8.58 -46.21
CA VAL A 691 5.88 -9.95 -46.24
C VAL A 691 6.44 -10.27 -47.63
N CYS A 692 5.73 -9.92 -48.70
CA CYS A 692 6.21 -10.09 -50.07
C CYS A 692 7.49 -9.29 -50.35
N ASP A 693 7.56 -8.03 -49.90
CA ASP A 693 8.76 -7.20 -50.03
C ASP A 693 9.96 -7.84 -49.30
N LEU A 694 9.75 -8.40 -48.10
CA LEU A 694 10.79 -9.13 -47.35
C LEU A 694 11.23 -10.42 -48.06
N THR A 695 10.29 -11.19 -48.62
CA THR A 695 10.60 -12.41 -49.38
C THR A 695 11.50 -12.12 -50.58
N LYS A 696 11.25 -11.01 -51.30
CA LYS A 696 12.05 -10.62 -52.47
C LYS A 696 13.50 -10.28 -52.14
N VAL A 697 13.76 -9.72 -50.96
CA VAL A 697 15.11 -9.29 -50.55
C VAL A 697 15.85 -10.34 -49.72
N LEU A 698 15.20 -11.46 -49.40
CA LEU A 698 15.77 -12.54 -48.59
C LEU A 698 17.09 -13.11 -49.13
N PRO A 699 17.28 -13.32 -50.46
CA PRO A 699 18.53 -13.82 -51.06
C PRO A 699 19.77 -12.90 -50.92
N ARG A 700 19.60 -11.67 -50.44
CA ARG A 700 20.70 -10.68 -50.38
C ARG A 700 21.76 -11.06 -49.34
N ASN A 701 22.99 -10.60 -49.58
CA ASN A 701 24.07 -10.67 -48.58
C ASN A 701 23.69 -9.89 -47.29
N GLU A 702 24.48 -10.04 -46.22
CA GLU A 702 24.15 -9.48 -44.91
C GLU A 702 23.98 -7.95 -44.91
N ALA A 703 24.92 -7.22 -45.52
CA ALA A 703 24.87 -5.76 -45.54
C ALA A 703 23.66 -5.24 -46.34
N ASP A 704 23.37 -5.83 -47.50
CA ASP A 704 22.24 -5.43 -48.35
C ASP A 704 20.89 -5.87 -47.78
N TRP A 705 20.86 -6.97 -47.02
CA TRP A 705 19.70 -7.42 -46.27
C TRP A 705 19.34 -6.45 -45.15
N GLU A 706 20.33 -6.04 -44.35
CA GLU A 706 20.13 -5.10 -43.25
C GLU A 706 19.52 -3.79 -43.77
N GLN A 707 20.12 -3.21 -44.82
CA GLN A 707 19.61 -1.99 -45.43
C GLN A 707 18.20 -2.16 -46.00
N ALA A 708 17.90 -3.27 -46.67
CA ALA A 708 16.58 -3.55 -47.20
C ALA A 708 15.52 -3.68 -46.10
N VAL A 709 15.83 -4.39 -45.01
CA VAL A 709 14.95 -4.54 -43.84
C VAL A 709 14.67 -3.17 -43.20
N VAL A 710 15.69 -2.31 -43.06
CA VAL A 710 15.51 -0.95 -42.52
C VAL A 710 14.60 -0.11 -43.42
N GLN A 711 14.76 -0.18 -44.74
CA GLN A 711 13.90 0.54 -45.70
C GLN A 711 12.44 0.04 -45.64
N ILE A 712 12.24 -1.27 -45.63
CA ILE A 712 10.90 -1.89 -45.51
C ILE A 712 10.27 -1.52 -44.17
N HIS A 713 11.04 -1.55 -43.07
CA HIS A 713 10.58 -1.12 -41.76
C HIS A 713 10.11 0.34 -41.77
N ARG A 714 10.85 1.27 -42.39
CA ARG A 714 10.45 2.69 -42.48
C ARG A 714 9.12 2.87 -43.22
N LYS A 715 8.91 2.13 -44.31
CA LYS A 715 7.62 2.10 -45.04
C LYS A 715 6.49 1.59 -44.14
N ALA A 716 6.72 0.51 -43.41
CA ALA A 716 5.75 -0.04 -42.46
C ALA A 716 5.47 0.92 -41.29
N GLU A 717 6.50 1.57 -40.76
CA GLU A 717 6.42 2.50 -39.65
C GLU A 717 5.49 3.68 -39.93
N GLU A 718 5.50 4.24 -41.13
CA GLU A 718 4.60 5.34 -41.51
C GLU A 718 3.13 4.91 -41.42
N TYR A 719 2.81 3.72 -41.95
CA TYR A 719 1.47 3.14 -41.89
C TYR A 719 1.02 2.91 -40.43
N VAL A 720 1.86 2.26 -39.63
CA VAL A 720 1.59 2.03 -38.20
C VAL A 720 1.45 3.36 -37.45
N GLY A 721 2.24 4.38 -37.81
CA GLY A 721 2.15 5.72 -37.24
C GLY A 721 0.78 6.36 -37.43
N LYS A 722 0.20 6.24 -38.63
CA LYS A 722 -1.17 6.70 -38.92
C LYS A 722 -2.21 5.92 -38.10
N ALA A 723 -2.04 4.60 -37.97
CA ALA A 723 -2.91 3.77 -37.14
C ALA A 723 -2.85 4.15 -35.65
N VAL A 724 -1.65 4.39 -35.10
CA VAL A 724 -1.43 4.85 -33.72
C VAL A 724 -2.06 6.23 -33.51
N GLN A 725 -1.91 7.15 -34.46
CA GLN A 725 -2.49 8.49 -34.39
C GLN A 725 -4.02 8.43 -34.36
N ALA A 726 -4.63 7.65 -35.26
CA ALA A 726 -6.08 7.46 -35.31
C ALA A 726 -6.62 6.84 -34.02
N TRP A 727 -5.96 5.79 -33.51
CA TRP A 727 -6.33 5.18 -32.23
C TRP A 727 -6.22 6.14 -31.05
N ARG A 728 -5.15 6.96 -30.98
CA ARG A 728 -4.99 7.95 -29.91
C ARG A 728 -6.13 8.99 -29.89
N LYS A 729 -6.66 9.39 -31.06
CA LYS A 729 -7.80 10.32 -31.15
C LYS A 729 -9.06 9.76 -30.48
N ARG A 730 -9.22 8.44 -30.39
CA ARG A 730 -10.34 7.77 -29.67
C ARG A 730 -10.29 7.95 -28.15
N PHE A 731 -9.26 8.62 -27.61
CA PHE A 731 -9.17 9.00 -26.20
C PHE A 731 -9.53 10.46 -25.94
N ALA A 732 -10.05 11.17 -26.94
CA ALA A 732 -10.71 12.46 -26.71
C ALA A 732 -11.88 12.31 -25.72
N ALA A 733 -12.19 13.40 -25.00
CA ALA A 733 -13.17 13.37 -23.92
C ALA A 733 -14.57 12.92 -24.40
N ASP A 734 -15.02 13.44 -25.54
CA ASP A 734 -16.35 13.16 -26.09
C ASP A 734 -16.52 11.69 -26.49
N GLU A 735 -15.45 11.05 -26.98
CA GLU A 735 -15.43 9.64 -27.40
C GLU A 735 -15.47 8.65 -26.21
N ARG A 736 -15.15 9.09 -24.98
CA ARG A 736 -15.14 8.24 -23.77
C ARG A 736 -16.26 8.55 -22.78
N LYS A 737 -17.04 9.61 -23.01
CA LYS A 737 -18.12 10.05 -22.11
C LYS A 737 -19.15 8.94 -21.93
N GLY A 738 -19.54 8.67 -20.68
CA GLY A 738 -20.53 7.63 -20.33
C GLY A 738 -20.03 6.18 -20.43
N ILE A 739 -18.80 5.92 -20.89
CA ILE A 739 -18.31 4.55 -21.10
C ILE A 739 -17.58 4.01 -19.88
N ALA A 740 -16.69 4.81 -19.28
CA ALA A 740 -15.66 4.30 -18.38
C ALA A 740 -15.99 4.46 -16.89
N GLY A 741 -16.55 5.63 -16.51
CA GLY A 741 -16.78 5.99 -15.11
C GLY A 741 -15.52 5.92 -14.25
N LEU A 742 -15.67 5.58 -12.98
CA LEU A 742 -14.57 5.35 -12.03
C LEU A 742 -14.18 3.87 -11.92
N SER A 743 -14.63 3.03 -12.86
CA SER A 743 -14.39 1.59 -12.84
C SER A 743 -12.90 1.23 -12.99
N MET A 744 -12.53 0.03 -12.52
CA MET A 744 -11.19 -0.51 -12.74
C MET A 744 -10.84 -0.60 -14.23
N TRP A 745 -11.83 -0.89 -15.08
CA TRP A 745 -11.67 -0.92 -16.54
C TRP A 745 -11.14 0.40 -17.11
N ASN A 746 -11.60 1.56 -16.59
CA ASN A 746 -11.09 2.87 -17.02
C ASN A 746 -9.58 3.00 -16.78
N ILE A 747 -9.15 2.62 -15.57
CA ILE A 747 -7.74 2.66 -15.16
C ILE A 747 -6.92 1.72 -16.06
N GLU A 748 -7.43 0.51 -16.34
CA GLU A 748 -6.75 -0.46 -17.19
C GLU A 748 -6.61 0.01 -18.64
N GLU A 749 -7.64 0.65 -19.19
CA GLU A 749 -7.59 1.20 -20.55
C GLU A 749 -6.56 2.34 -20.63
N LEU A 750 -6.55 3.26 -19.67
CA LEU A 750 -5.61 4.38 -19.64
C LEU A 750 -4.15 3.91 -19.42
N GLU A 751 -3.93 2.91 -18.57
CA GLU A 751 -2.61 2.30 -18.44
C GLU A 751 -2.20 1.56 -19.71
N GLY A 752 -3.13 0.87 -20.37
CA GLY A 752 -2.93 0.25 -21.68
C GLY A 752 -2.52 1.27 -22.73
N LEU A 753 -3.18 2.43 -22.75
CA LEU A 753 -2.81 3.57 -23.60
C LEU A 753 -1.36 3.99 -23.34
N ARG A 754 -1.02 4.27 -22.08
CA ARG A 754 0.33 4.73 -21.70
C ARG A 754 1.40 3.71 -22.06
N LYS A 755 1.19 2.42 -21.75
CA LYS A 755 2.15 1.34 -22.05
C LYS A 755 2.39 1.22 -23.56
N LEU A 756 1.34 1.33 -24.37
CA LEU A 756 1.48 1.22 -25.82
C LEU A 756 2.16 2.45 -26.43
N LEU A 757 1.87 3.66 -25.93
CA LEU A 757 2.60 4.87 -26.34
C LEU A 757 4.09 4.80 -25.97
N ILE A 758 4.43 4.29 -24.79
CA ILE A 758 5.84 4.05 -24.41
C ILE A 758 6.49 3.05 -25.36
N SER A 759 5.82 1.93 -25.66
CA SER A 759 6.32 0.93 -26.59
C SER A 759 6.52 1.50 -28.00
N TRP A 760 5.61 2.37 -28.45
CA TRP A 760 5.73 3.07 -29.72
C TRP A 760 6.94 4.02 -29.69
N SER A 761 7.04 4.90 -28.70
CA SER A 761 8.13 5.88 -28.59
C SER A 761 9.51 5.25 -28.43
N ARG A 762 9.62 4.08 -27.79
CA ARG A 762 10.87 3.36 -27.54
C ARG A 762 11.19 2.29 -28.57
N ARG A 763 10.44 2.19 -29.67
CA ARG A 763 10.81 1.26 -30.74
C ARG A 763 12.19 1.66 -31.28
N THR A 764 12.99 0.67 -31.64
CA THR A 764 14.23 0.94 -32.34
C THR A 764 13.96 1.24 -33.82
N ARG A 765 14.76 2.11 -34.43
CA ARG A 765 14.80 2.34 -35.88
C ARG A 765 16.06 1.78 -36.53
N ASN A 766 17.03 1.38 -35.72
CA ASN A 766 18.30 0.84 -36.15
C ASN A 766 18.45 -0.59 -35.60
N PRO A 767 19.00 -1.53 -36.38
CA PRO A 767 19.31 -2.86 -35.89
C PRO A 767 20.20 -2.79 -34.64
N GLN A 768 19.99 -3.70 -33.69
CA GLN A 768 20.80 -3.87 -32.46
C GLN A 768 20.76 -2.71 -31.44
N GLU A 769 20.13 -1.58 -31.76
CA GLU A 769 20.01 -0.45 -30.83
C GLU A 769 19.00 -0.74 -29.70
N VAL A 770 19.45 -0.61 -28.46
CA VAL A 770 18.59 -0.71 -27.28
C VAL A 770 18.10 0.69 -26.88
N ASN A 771 16.91 1.05 -27.33
CA ASN A 771 16.34 2.35 -27.00
C ASN A 771 15.75 2.37 -25.57
N ARG A 772 16.39 3.15 -24.69
CA ARG A 772 15.96 3.41 -23.30
C ARG A 772 15.75 4.90 -23.13
N PHE A 773 14.78 5.25 -22.28
CA PHE A 773 14.71 6.62 -21.80
C PHE A 773 15.95 6.91 -20.94
N GLU A 774 16.53 8.09 -21.13
CA GLU A 774 17.60 8.59 -20.29
C GLU A 774 17.17 8.66 -18.82
N ARG A 775 18.14 8.56 -17.92
CA ARG A 775 17.87 8.66 -16.48
C ARG A 775 17.26 10.04 -16.18
N GLY A 776 16.09 10.05 -15.55
CA GLY A 776 15.34 11.27 -15.23
C GLY A 776 14.25 11.64 -16.26
N HIS A 777 14.20 11.01 -17.43
CA HIS A 777 13.17 11.31 -18.43
C HIS A 777 11.77 10.83 -17.98
N THR A 778 10.82 11.76 -17.92
CA THR A 778 9.42 11.46 -17.58
C THR A 778 8.56 11.34 -18.84
N SER A 779 8.17 10.11 -19.20
CA SER A 779 7.32 9.88 -20.38
C SER A 779 5.83 10.05 -20.09
N HIS A 780 5.15 10.85 -20.92
CA HIS A 780 3.69 11.08 -20.91
C HIS A 780 3.14 11.52 -19.54
N GLN A 781 3.81 12.48 -18.88
CA GLN A 781 3.52 12.91 -17.50
C GLN A 781 2.07 13.36 -17.27
N ARG A 782 1.46 14.09 -18.23
CA ARG A 782 0.04 14.51 -18.14
C ARG A 782 -0.91 13.31 -18.05
N LEU A 783 -0.68 12.27 -18.86
CA LEU A 783 -1.49 11.04 -18.82
C LEU A 783 -1.26 10.27 -17.52
N LEU A 784 -0.02 10.19 -17.04
CA LEU A 784 0.29 9.55 -15.75
C LEU A 784 -0.42 10.26 -14.59
N THR A 785 -0.37 11.58 -14.57
CA THR A 785 -1.06 12.42 -13.56
C THR A 785 -2.58 12.19 -13.64
N HIS A 786 -3.15 12.14 -14.85
CA HIS A 786 -4.56 11.84 -15.01
C HIS A 786 -4.95 10.45 -14.47
N ILE A 787 -4.14 9.41 -14.73
CA ILE A 787 -4.36 8.06 -14.20
C ILE A 787 -4.33 8.08 -12.66
N GLN A 788 -3.38 8.79 -12.06
CA GLN A 788 -3.27 8.93 -10.60
C GLN A 788 -4.50 9.65 -10.02
N ASN A 789 -4.95 10.74 -10.66
CA ASN A 789 -6.13 11.47 -10.23
C ASN A 789 -7.41 10.61 -10.30
N VAL A 790 -7.57 9.79 -11.35
CA VAL A 790 -8.70 8.85 -11.46
C VAL A 790 -8.65 7.79 -10.36
N LYS A 791 -7.46 7.26 -10.03
CA LYS A 791 -7.27 6.31 -8.91
C LYS A 791 -7.62 6.95 -7.57
N GLU A 792 -7.17 8.19 -7.33
CA GLU A 792 -7.44 8.93 -6.11
C GLU A 792 -8.93 9.27 -5.96
N ASP A 793 -9.59 9.70 -7.03
CA ASP A 793 -11.03 9.99 -7.02
C ASP A 793 -11.85 8.71 -6.76
N ARG A 794 -11.53 7.60 -7.45
CA ARG A 794 -12.13 6.28 -7.17
C ARG A 794 -12.02 5.92 -5.70
N LEU A 795 -10.84 6.09 -5.10
CA LEU A 795 -10.58 5.78 -3.70
C LEU A 795 -11.43 6.64 -2.74
N LYS A 796 -11.49 7.96 -2.99
CA LYS A 796 -12.27 8.90 -2.17
C LYS A 796 -13.77 8.64 -2.26
N GLN A 797 -14.29 8.42 -3.47
CA GLN A 797 -15.70 8.14 -3.72
C GLN A 797 -16.13 6.79 -3.14
N LEU A 798 -15.30 5.75 -3.26
CA LEU A 798 -15.56 4.46 -2.60
C LEU A 798 -15.63 4.61 -1.08
N SER A 799 -14.65 5.30 -0.51
CA SER A 799 -14.59 5.50 0.94
C SER A 799 -15.80 6.29 1.44
N HIS A 800 -16.24 7.29 0.68
CA HIS A 800 -17.45 8.06 0.96
C HIS A 800 -18.71 7.18 0.87
N ALA A 801 -18.87 6.39 -0.20
CA ALA A 801 -20.00 5.49 -0.36
C ALA A 801 -20.10 4.46 0.78
N ILE A 802 -18.95 3.94 1.24
CA ILE A 802 -18.85 3.05 2.41
C ILE A 802 -19.33 3.77 3.67
N VAL A 803 -18.84 4.98 3.95
CA VAL A 803 -19.22 5.72 5.17
C VAL A 803 -20.70 6.12 5.14
N MET A 804 -21.21 6.62 4.01
CA MET A 804 -22.64 6.96 3.89
C MET A 804 -23.53 5.74 4.07
N THR A 805 -23.13 4.59 3.51
CA THR A 805 -23.80 3.31 3.73
C THR A 805 -23.79 2.91 5.20
N ALA A 806 -22.64 3.06 5.87
CA ALA A 806 -22.51 2.79 7.30
C ALA A 806 -23.42 3.70 8.12
N LEU A 807 -23.55 4.97 7.75
CA LEU A 807 -24.46 5.93 8.40
C LEU A 807 -25.94 5.67 8.09
N GLY A 808 -26.26 4.67 7.26
CA GLY A 808 -27.64 4.31 6.92
C GLY A 808 -28.26 5.15 5.80
N TYR A 809 -27.45 5.87 5.02
CA TYR A 809 -27.92 6.69 3.92
C TYR A 809 -27.90 5.93 2.58
N VAL A 810 -28.87 6.26 1.73
CA VAL A 810 -28.97 5.84 0.33
C VAL A 810 -28.98 7.07 -0.57
N TYR A 811 -28.32 6.99 -1.72
CA TYR A 811 -28.34 8.08 -2.69
C TYR A 811 -29.61 8.00 -3.55
N ASP A 812 -30.47 9.01 -3.46
CA ASP A 812 -31.64 9.17 -4.32
C ASP A 812 -31.19 9.86 -5.62
N GLU A 813 -31.10 9.10 -6.70
CA GLU A 813 -30.69 9.61 -8.01
C GLU A 813 -31.66 10.67 -8.58
N ARG A 814 -32.95 10.63 -8.21
CA ARG A 814 -33.95 11.59 -8.69
C ARG A 814 -33.79 12.93 -8.00
N LYS A 815 -33.55 12.92 -6.69
CA LYS A 815 -33.31 14.12 -5.89
C LYS A 815 -31.86 14.61 -5.95
N GLN A 816 -30.93 13.75 -6.41
CA GLN A 816 -29.48 14.00 -6.40
C GLN A 816 -28.94 14.28 -4.99
N GLU A 817 -29.50 13.59 -3.99
CA GLU A 817 -29.24 13.81 -2.57
C GLU A 817 -29.15 12.48 -1.80
N TRP A 818 -28.48 12.50 -0.65
CA TRP A 818 -28.42 11.35 0.24
C TRP A 818 -29.57 11.41 1.25
N CYS A 819 -30.33 10.33 1.36
CA CYS A 819 -31.47 10.22 2.27
C CYS A 819 -31.16 9.18 3.36
N ALA A 820 -31.43 9.53 4.62
CA ALA A 820 -31.33 8.59 5.73
C ALA A 820 -32.52 7.62 5.69
N GLU A 821 -32.26 6.35 5.41
CA GLU A 821 -33.29 5.31 5.31
C GLU A 821 -33.14 4.22 6.38
N TYR A 822 -31.93 4.00 6.86
CA TYR A 822 -31.60 2.92 7.78
C TYR A 822 -30.88 3.43 9.04
N PRO A 823 -30.86 2.66 10.14
CA PRO A 823 -29.97 2.90 11.25
C PRO A 823 -28.48 2.80 10.87
N ALA A 824 -27.66 3.64 11.49
CA ALA A 824 -26.21 3.70 11.32
C ALA A 824 -25.48 2.58 12.07
N CYS A 825 -24.35 2.13 11.54
CA CYS A 825 -23.45 1.15 12.12
C CYS A 825 -22.34 1.84 12.91
N GLN A 826 -22.09 1.37 14.13
CA GLN A 826 -21.00 1.87 14.98
C GLN A 826 -19.63 1.32 14.55
N VAL A 827 -19.61 0.18 13.87
CA VAL A 827 -18.38 -0.51 13.45
C VAL A 827 -18.41 -0.87 11.97
N ILE A 828 -17.28 -0.64 11.29
CA ILE A 828 -17.01 -1.16 9.94
C ILE A 828 -15.85 -2.15 10.01
N LEU A 829 -16.06 -3.37 9.53
CA LEU A 829 -15.08 -4.45 9.49
C LEU A 829 -14.61 -4.67 8.07
N PHE A 830 -13.31 -4.57 7.83
CA PHE A 830 -12.68 -4.95 6.57
C PHE A 830 -12.07 -6.35 6.66
N GLU A 831 -11.97 -7.02 5.53
CA GLU A 831 -11.02 -8.13 5.39
C GLU A 831 -9.58 -7.65 5.62
N ASN A 832 -8.86 -8.37 6.47
CA ASN A 832 -7.44 -8.09 6.68
C ASN A 832 -6.64 -8.57 5.46
N LEU A 833 -6.31 -7.61 4.59
CA LEU A 833 -5.49 -7.79 3.39
C LEU A 833 -4.11 -7.15 3.52
N SER A 834 -3.62 -6.89 4.74
CA SER A 834 -2.32 -6.26 4.97
C SER A 834 -1.16 -7.04 4.34
N GLN A 835 -1.29 -8.37 4.30
CA GLN A 835 -0.35 -9.34 3.74
C GLN A 835 -0.52 -9.58 2.22
N TYR A 836 -1.65 -9.17 1.63
CA TYR A 836 -1.90 -9.39 0.21
C TYR A 836 -1.24 -8.29 -0.65
N ARG A 837 0.09 -8.35 -0.80
CA ARG A 837 0.92 -7.34 -1.49
C ARG A 837 1.44 -7.83 -2.83
N SER A 838 1.89 -6.89 -3.65
CA SER A 838 2.69 -7.26 -4.82
C SER A 838 3.99 -7.94 -4.36
N ASN A 839 4.27 -9.13 -4.87
CA ASN A 839 5.46 -9.92 -4.58
C ASN A 839 5.98 -10.52 -5.91
N LEU A 840 7.29 -10.60 -6.09
CA LEU A 840 7.94 -11.26 -7.23
C LEU A 840 7.45 -12.69 -7.47
N ASP A 841 7.00 -13.39 -6.43
CA ASP A 841 6.42 -14.73 -6.57
C ASP A 841 5.08 -14.70 -7.25
N ARG A 842 4.28 -13.65 -7.10
CA ARG A 842 2.98 -13.55 -7.76
C ARG A 842 3.16 -13.31 -9.26
N SER A 843 2.16 -13.66 -10.05
CA SER A 843 2.22 -13.39 -11.49
C SER A 843 2.29 -11.88 -11.75
N THR A 844 2.97 -11.46 -12.82
CA THR A 844 3.06 -10.04 -13.18
C THR A 844 1.67 -9.40 -13.38
N LYS A 845 0.71 -10.19 -13.85
CA LYS A 845 -0.69 -9.78 -14.01
C LYS A 845 -1.32 -9.48 -12.64
N GLU A 846 -1.19 -10.39 -11.68
CA GLU A 846 -1.71 -10.23 -10.32
C GLU A 846 -1.10 -9.01 -9.62
N ASN A 847 0.23 -8.87 -9.68
CA ASN A 847 0.90 -7.69 -9.12
C ASN A 847 0.39 -6.38 -9.73
N SER A 848 0.23 -6.34 -11.05
CA SER A 848 -0.33 -5.16 -11.73
C SER A 848 -1.75 -4.86 -11.26
N THR A 849 -2.56 -5.88 -10.97
CA THR A 849 -3.91 -5.69 -10.42
C THR A 849 -3.87 -5.13 -9.00
N LEU A 850 -3.04 -5.67 -8.11
CA LEU A 850 -2.87 -5.18 -6.74
C LEU A 850 -2.45 -3.71 -6.69
N MET A 851 -1.48 -3.32 -7.54
CA MET A 851 -1.03 -1.93 -7.65
C MET A 851 -2.14 -0.97 -8.12
N LYS A 852 -3.05 -1.43 -8.98
CA LYS A 852 -4.19 -0.62 -9.43
C LYS A 852 -5.31 -0.57 -8.38
N TRP A 853 -5.50 -1.64 -7.62
CA TRP A 853 -6.55 -1.76 -6.63
C TRP A 853 -6.32 -0.83 -5.42
N ALA A 854 -5.07 -0.70 -4.98
CA ALA A 854 -4.69 0.14 -3.85
C ALA A 854 -5.54 -0.12 -2.58
N HIS A 855 -5.89 -1.39 -2.34
CA HIS A 855 -6.86 -1.82 -1.32
C HIS A 855 -6.50 -1.36 0.10
N ARG A 856 -5.21 -1.30 0.45
CA ARG A 856 -4.74 -0.85 1.77
C ARG A 856 -5.06 0.62 2.08
N SER A 857 -5.23 1.45 1.05
CA SER A 857 -5.60 2.85 1.25
C SER A 857 -7.07 3.01 1.59
N ILE A 858 -7.94 2.06 1.22
CA ILE A 858 -9.39 2.17 1.41
C ILE A 858 -9.75 2.25 2.91
N PRO A 859 -9.33 1.31 3.80
CA PRO A 859 -9.63 1.42 5.23
C PRO A 859 -9.12 2.70 5.87
N LYS A 860 -7.96 3.21 5.43
CA LYS A 860 -7.39 4.47 5.92
C LYS A 860 -8.27 5.68 5.57
N TYR A 861 -8.71 5.78 4.32
CA TYR A 861 -9.60 6.86 3.89
C TYR A 861 -10.99 6.74 4.52
N VAL A 862 -11.50 5.51 4.70
CA VAL A 862 -12.75 5.27 5.43
C VAL A 862 -12.62 5.70 6.89
N HIS A 863 -11.55 5.32 7.60
CA HIS A 863 -11.28 5.79 8.96
C HIS A 863 -11.26 7.32 9.04
N MET A 864 -10.53 7.98 8.13
CA MET A 864 -10.49 9.45 8.06
C MET A 864 -11.88 10.07 7.77
N GLN A 865 -12.74 9.43 7.00
CA GLN A 865 -14.07 9.97 6.72
C GLN A 865 -15.09 9.65 7.83
N ALA A 866 -14.89 8.56 8.55
CA ALA A 866 -15.80 8.07 9.59
C ALA A 866 -15.49 8.64 10.99
N GLU A 867 -14.26 9.10 11.23
CA GLU A 867 -13.81 9.72 12.48
C GLU A 867 -14.74 10.85 13.01
N PRO A 868 -15.25 11.79 12.19
CA PRO A 868 -16.17 12.84 12.65
C PRO A 868 -17.45 12.30 13.31
N TYR A 869 -17.89 11.11 12.89
CA TYR A 869 -19.11 10.47 13.35
C TYR A 869 -18.86 9.51 14.51
N GLY A 870 -17.61 9.21 14.85
CA GLY A 870 -17.27 8.22 15.88
C GLY A 870 -17.44 6.77 15.43
N ILE A 871 -17.49 6.49 14.13
CA ILE A 871 -17.52 5.11 13.63
C ILE A 871 -16.13 4.48 13.78
N GLN A 872 -16.07 3.29 14.35
CA GLN A 872 -14.83 2.55 14.59
C GLN A 872 -14.55 1.57 13.43
N ILE A 873 -13.29 1.45 13.04
CA ILE A 873 -12.87 0.58 11.93
C ILE A 873 -12.13 -0.62 12.50
N GLY A 874 -12.41 -1.82 12.03
CA GLY A 874 -11.75 -3.06 12.42
C GLY A 874 -11.30 -3.88 11.21
N ASP A 875 -10.37 -4.78 11.47
CA ASP A 875 -9.90 -5.76 10.49
C ASP A 875 -10.21 -7.17 11.00
N VAL A 876 -10.72 -8.03 10.13
CA VAL A 876 -11.01 -9.44 10.43
C VAL A 876 -10.19 -10.33 9.50
N ARG A 877 -9.58 -11.37 10.05
CA ARG A 877 -8.83 -12.35 9.26
C ARG A 877 -9.71 -12.91 8.14
N ALA A 878 -9.25 -12.80 6.89
CA ALA A 878 -10.06 -13.11 5.71
C ALA A 878 -9.65 -14.42 4.99
N GLU A 879 -8.64 -15.14 5.49
CA GLU A 879 -8.21 -16.42 4.90
C GLU A 879 -9.39 -17.37 4.71
N TYR A 880 -9.58 -17.89 3.50
CA TYR A 880 -10.68 -18.80 3.12
C TYR A 880 -12.11 -18.23 3.29
N SER A 881 -12.30 -16.92 3.53
CA SER A 881 -13.64 -16.30 3.66
C SER A 881 -14.54 -16.55 2.45
N SER A 882 -13.94 -16.65 1.26
CA SER A 882 -14.63 -16.89 0.00
C SER A 882 -14.72 -18.38 -0.41
N ARG A 883 -14.26 -19.29 0.46
CA ARG A 883 -14.22 -20.75 0.22
C ARG A 883 -15.12 -21.57 1.13
N PHE A 884 -15.75 -20.94 2.11
CA PHE A 884 -16.69 -21.57 3.04
C PHE A 884 -18.01 -20.82 3.03
N TYR A 885 -19.12 -21.54 3.18
CA TYR A 885 -20.44 -20.95 3.31
C TYR A 885 -20.58 -20.31 4.69
N ALA A 886 -20.90 -19.01 4.73
CA ALA A 886 -20.99 -18.27 5.98
C ALA A 886 -22.08 -18.83 6.93
N LYS A 887 -23.22 -19.32 6.40
CA LYS A 887 -24.31 -19.81 7.24
C LYS A 887 -23.95 -21.12 7.96
N THR A 888 -23.37 -22.09 7.25
CA THR A 888 -23.18 -23.46 7.78
C THR A 888 -21.72 -23.83 8.05
N GLY A 889 -20.75 -23.09 7.50
CA GLY A 889 -19.34 -23.50 7.52
C GLY A 889 -18.99 -24.56 6.47
N THR A 890 -19.88 -24.88 5.51
CA THR A 890 -19.62 -25.90 4.48
C THR A 890 -18.61 -25.41 3.45
N PRO A 891 -17.58 -26.20 3.06
CA PRO A 891 -16.64 -25.80 2.02
C PRO A 891 -17.31 -25.71 0.63
N GLY A 892 -16.72 -24.92 -0.27
CA GLY A 892 -17.25 -24.74 -1.62
C GLY A 892 -16.24 -24.21 -2.63
N ILE A 893 -16.71 -23.96 -3.84
CA ILE A 893 -15.92 -23.44 -4.96
C ILE A 893 -16.54 -22.18 -5.55
N ARG A 894 -15.72 -21.33 -6.18
CA ARG A 894 -16.23 -20.22 -6.99
C ARG A 894 -16.61 -20.69 -8.39
N CYS A 895 -17.68 -20.09 -8.91
CA CYS A 895 -18.26 -20.38 -10.21
C CYS A 895 -18.59 -19.07 -10.93
N LYS A 896 -18.61 -19.13 -12.26
CA LYS A 896 -19.00 -18.03 -13.13
C LYS A 896 -20.24 -18.41 -13.92
N LYS A 897 -21.15 -17.45 -14.07
CA LYS A 897 -22.26 -17.54 -15.04
C LYS A 897 -21.75 -17.13 -16.42
N VAL A 898 -21.82 -18.05 -17.38
CA VAL A 898 -21.41 -17.84 -18.77
C VAL A 898 -22.29 -16.77 -19.40
N ARG A 899 -21.68 -15.77 -20.02
CA ARG A 899 -22.37 -14.69 -20.74
C ARG A 899 -22.24 -14.93 -22.24
N GLY A 900 -23.14 -14.35 -23.05
CA GLY A 900 -23.06 -14.50 -24.52
C GLY A 900 -21.70 -14.09 -25.10
N GLN A 901 -21.05 -13.08 -24.53
CA GLN A 901 -19.71 -12.63 -24.92
C GLN A 901 -18.59 -13.62 -24.56
N ASP A 902 -18.79 -14.45 -23.52
CA ASP A 902 -17.80 -15.48 -23.16
C ASP A 902 -17.75 -16.59 -24.23
N LEU A 903 -18.79 -16.68 -25.06
CA LEU A 903 -18.92 -17.65 -26.16
C LEU A 903 -18.47 -17.10 -27.52
N GLN A 904 -17.78 -15.94 -27.53
CA GLN A 904 -17.33 -15.29 -28.75
C GLN A 904 -15.81 -15.08 -28.78
N GLY A 905 -15.23 -15.27 -29.97
CA GLY A 905 -13.83 -14.98 -30.27
C GLY A 905 -12.83 -15.54 -29.25
N ARG A 906 -11.84 -14.73 -28.86
CA ARG A 906 -10.77 -15.14 -27.94
C ARG A 906 -11.25 -15.47 -26.52
N ARG A 907 -12.39 -14.91 -26.07
CA ARG A 907 -12.94 -15.21 -24.73
C ARG A 907 -13.38 -16.67 -24.66
N PHE A 908 -14.05 -17.16 -25.70
CA PHE A 908 -14.44 -18.56 -25.82
C PHE A 908 -13.24 -19.49 -25.87
N GLU A 909 -12.21 -19.16 -26.65
CA GLU A 909 -11.00 -19.99 -26.73
C GLU A 909 -10.30 -20.14 -25.38
N ASN A 910 -10.21 -19.04 -24.62
CA ASN A 910 -9.63 -19.07 -23.28
C ASN A 910 -10.50 -19.88 -22.32
N LEU A 911 -11.82 -19.74 -22.42
CA LEU A 911 -12.76 -20.54 -21.65
C LEU A 911 -12.62 -22.03 -21.96
N GLN A 912 -12.62 -22.39 -23.25
CA GLN A 912 -12.45 -23.76 -23.72
C GLN A 912 -11.14 -24.37 -23.22
N LYS A 913 -10.01 -23.70 -23.48
CA LYS A 913 -8.69 -24.16 -23.01
C LYS A 913 -8.69 -24.38 -21.50
N ARG A 914 -9.30 -23.48 -20.73
CA ARG A 914 -9.36 -23.61 -19.27
C ARG A 914 -10.19 -24.81 -18.83
N LEU A 915 -11.43 -24.93 -19.31
CA LEU A 915 -12.35 -25.99 -18.87
C LEU A 915 -11.85 -27.40 -19.27
N VAL A 916 -11.18 -27.50 -20.42
CA VAL A 916 -10.55 -28.75 -20.88
C VAL A 916 -9.31 -29.07 -20.07
N ASN A 917 -8.41 -28.10 -19.85
CA ASN A 917 -7.20 -28.30 -19.04
C ASN A 917 -7.52 -28.66 -17.58
N GLU A 918 -8.62 -28.13 -17.03
CA GLU A 918 -9.13 -28.48 -15.71
C GLU A 918 -9.86 -29.82 -15.67
N GLN A 919 -9.97 -30.53 -16.80
CA GLN A 919 -10.70 -31.79 -16.96
C GLN A 919 -12.17 -31.70 -16.51
N PHE A 920 -12.77 -30.52 -16.65
CA PHE A 920 -14.17 -30.28 -16.31
C PHE A 920 -15.09 -30.71 -17.45
N LEU A 921 -14.83 -30.28 -18.69
CA LEU A 921 -15.58 -30.65 -19.90
C LEU A 921 -14.63 -31.06 -21.03
N THR A 922 -15.11 -31.88 -21.96
CA THR A 922 -14.41 -32.16 -23.22
C THR A 922 -14.55 -31.00 -24.22
N GLU A 923 -13.71 -30.96 -25.25
CA GLU A 923 -13.81 -29.91 -26.29
C GLU A 923 -15.20 -29.85 -26.94
N GLU A 924 -15.81 -31.01 -27.22
CA GLU A 924 -17.16 -31.07 -27.78
C GLU A 924 -18.23 -30.58 -26.81
N GLN A 925 -18.11 -30.92 -25.52
CA GLN A 925 -19.03 -30.43 -24.50
C GLN A 925 -18.94 -28.92 -24.31
N VAL A 926 -17.75 -28.33 -24.41
CA VAL A 926 -17.60 -26.86 -24.31
C VAL A 926 -18.35 -26.14 -25.43
N LYS A 927 -18.38 -26.70 -26.66
CA LYS A 927 -19.12 -26.11 -27.79
C LYS A 927 -20.63 -26.04 -27.55
N GLN A 928 -21.16 -26.85 -26.62
CA GLN A 928 -22.58 -26.89 -26.26
C GLN A 928 -22.96 -25.86 -25.19
N LEU A 929 -22.00 -25.11 -24.62
CA LEU A 929 -22.27 -24.09 -23.61
C LEU A 929 -23.18 -22.98 -24.14
N ARG A 930 -24.14 -22.57 -23.31
CA ARG A 930 -25.09 -21.50 -23.60
C ARG A 930 -24.96 -20.35 -22.60
N PRO A 931 -25.38 -19.12 -22.97
CA PRO A 931 -25.48 -18.03 -22.02
C PRO A 931 -26.39 -18.43 -20.85
N GLY A 932 -25.90 -18.24 -19.62
CA GLY A 932 -26.59 -18.60 -18.39
C GLY A 932 -26.10 -19.89 -17.74
N ASP A 933 -25.32 -20.72 -18.44
CA ASP A 933 -24.69 -21.90 -17.85
C ASP A 933 -23.68 -21.50 -16.77
N ILE A 934 -23.46 -22.38 -15.81
CA ILE A 934 -22.55 -22.13 -14.69
C ILE A 934 -21.37 -23.08 -14.81
N VAL A 935 -20.18 -22.49 -14.82
CA VAL A 935 -18.91 -23.22 -14.92
C VAL A 935 -18.02 -22.87 -13.73
N PRO A 936 -17.15 -23.79 -13.28
CA PRO A 936 -16.21 -23.47 -12.21
C PRO A 936 -15.26 -22.37 -12.67
N ASP A 937 -14.94 -21.42 -11.79
CA ASP A 937 -14.02 -20.33 -12.05
C ASP A 937 -13.53 -19.77 -10.72
N ASP A 938 -12.23 -19.89 -10.41
CA ASP A 938 -11.63 -19.38 -9.17
C ASP A 938 -11.89 -17.88 -8.95
N SER A 939 -12.12 -17.12 -10.02
CA SER A 939 -12.43 -15.69 -10.01
C SER A 939 -13.92 -15.38 -10.19
N GLY A 940 -14.77 -16.41 -10.18
CA GLY A 940 -16.21 -16.31 -10.42
C GLY A 940 -16.96 -15.44 -9.42
N GLU A 941 -18.13 -14.94 -9.82
CA GLU A 941 -19.01 -14.11 -8.98
C GLU A 941 -19.98 -14.93 -8.11
N LEU A 942 -20.10 -16.23 -8.39
CA LEU A 942 -20.94 -17.14 -7.64
C LEU A 942 -20.07 -18.02 -6.73
N PHE A 943 -20.59 -18.36 -5.56
CA PHE A 943 -20.06 -19.39 -4.68
C PHE A 943 -21.03 -20.57 -4.67
N MET A 944 -20.51 -21.77 -4.92
CA MET A 944 -21.27 -23.01 -4.95
C MET A 944 -20.85 -23.91 -3.80
N THR A 945 -21.83 -24.46 -3.09
CA THR A 945 -21.64 -25.44 -2.01
C THR A 945 -22.81 -26.43 -1.97
N LEU A 946 -22.83 -27.30 -0.96
CA LEU A 946 -23.92 -28.22 -0.65
C LEU A 946 -24.59 -27.82 0.67
N THR A 947 -25.87 -28.13 0.82
CA THR A 947 -26.60 -28.01 2.09
C THR A 947 -27.40 -29.28 2.36
N ASP A 948 -27.55 -29.65 3.62
CA ASP A 948 -28.47 -30.72 4.04
C ASP A 948 -29.90 -30.15 4.04
N GLY A 949 -30.64 -30.38 2.95
CA GLY A 949 -32.08 -30.10 2.85
C GLY A 949 -32.91 -31.30 3.28
N SER A 950 -34.24 -31.18 3.25
CA SER A 950 -35.24 -32.19 3.64
C SER A 950 -35.08 -33.54 2.91
N GLY A 951 -34.12 -34.35 3.35
CA GLY A 951 -33.85 -35.71 2.86
C GLY A 951 -32.76 -35.86 1.78
N SER A 952 -32.18 -34.78 1.23
CA SER A 952 -31.08 -34.88 0.24
C SER A 952 -30.11 -33.69 0.23
N LYS A 953 -28.88 -33.91 -0.24
CA LYS A 953 -27.85 -32.87 -0.36
C LYS A 953 -28.11 -32.00 -1.60
N GLU A 954 -28.54 -30.77 -1.38
CA GLU A 954 -28.87 -29.84 -2.45
C GLU A 954 -27.71 -28.90 -2.79
N VAL A 955 -27.65 -28.45 -4.06
CA VAL A 955 -26.65 -27.49 -4.53
C VAL A 955 -27.16 -26.07 -4.33
N VAL A 956 -26.38 -25.25 -3.62
CA VAL A 956 -26.69 -23.84 -3.37
C VAL A 956 -25.71 -22.93 -4.11
N PHE A 957 -26.23 -21.85 -4.70
CA PHE A 957 -25.44 -20.78 -5.33
C PHE A 957 -25.69 -19.45 -4.62
N LEU A 958 -24.61 -18.78 -4.25
CA LEU A 958 -24.62 -17.49 -3.56
C LEU A 958 -23.77 -16.47 -4.32
N GLN A 959 -23.94 -15.19 -4.05
CA GLN A 959 -22.96 -14.19 -4.50
C GLN A 959 -21.69 -14.34 -3.63
N ALA A 960 -20.55 -14.57 -4.28
CA ALA A 960 -19.33 -15.02 -3.60
C ALA A 960 -18.69 -13.98 -2.66
N ASP A 961 -18.82 -12.70 -3.00
CA ASP A 961 -18.22 -11.58 -2.27
C ASP A 961 -19.11 -11.18 -1.06
N ILE A 962 -20.44 -11.27 -1.19
CA ILE A 962 -21.41 -11.16 -0.09
C ILE A 962 -21.21 -12.30 0.91
N ASN A 963 -21.06 -13.54 0.44
CA ASN A 963 -20.73 -14.67 1.32
C ASN A 963 -19.40 -14.46 2.05
N ALA A 964 -18.40 -13.86 1.41
CA ALA A 964 -17.14 -13.51 2.07
C ALA A 964 -17.36 -12.43 3.14
N ALA A 965 -18.14 -11.38 2.85
CA ALA A 965 -18.52 -10.36 3.84
C ALA A 965 -19.31 -10.95 5.03
N HIS A 966 -20.19 -11.93 4.79
CA HIS A 966 -20.88 -12.69 5.85
C HIS A 966 -19.92 -13.50 6.71
N ASN A 967 -18.89 -14.12 6.11
CA ASN A 967 -17.86 -14.83 6.86
C ASN A 967 -17.06 -13.91 7.79
N LEU A 968 -16.83 -12.65 7.40
CA LEU A 968 -16.19 -11.68 8.30
C LEU A 968 -17.06 -11.42 9.54
N GLN A 969 -18.39 -11.31 9.37
CA GLN A 969 -19.34 -11.17 10.49
C GLN A 969 -19.31 -12.39 11.39
N LYS A 970 -19.43 -13.60 10.82
CA LYS A 970 -19.33 -14.86 11.58
C LYS A 970 -18.08 -14.89 12.46
N ARG A 971 -16.92 -14.57 11.86
CA ARG A 971 -15.62 -14.59 12.54
C ARG A 971 -15.51 -13.57 13.65
N PHE A 972 -16.06 -12.37 13.47
CA PHE A 972 -16.07 -11.33 14.50
C PHE A 972 -16.94 -11.76 15.69
N TRP A 973 -18.20 -12.14 15.43
CA TRP A 973 -19.16 -12.51 16.49
C TRP A 973 -18.78 -13.79 17.22
N GLN A 974 -18.21 -14.77 16.53
CA GLN A 974 -17.78 -16.04 17.13
C GLN A 974 -16.31 -16.04 17.59
N ARG A 975 -15.61 -14.89 17.59
CA ARG A 975 -14.18 -14.77 17.97
C ARG A 975 -13.25 -15.79 17.28
N TYR A 976 -13.57 -16.13 16.03
CA TYR A 976 -12.85 -17.12 15.23
C TYR A 976 -12.74 -18.50 15.95
N ASN A 977 -13.72 -18.87 16.79
CA ASN A 977 -13.70 -20.11 17.57
C ASN A 977 -13.81 -21.36 16.68
N GLU A 978 -14.51 -21.27 15.55
CA GLU A 978 -14.59 -22.36 14.57
C GLU A 978 -13.23 -22.58 13.88
N LEU A 979 -12.52 -23.62 14.32
CA LEU A 979 -11.29 -24.07 13.65
C LEU A 979 -11.64 -24.91 12.42
N PHE A 980 -11.15 -24.53 11.25
CA PHE A 980 -11.26 -25.30 10.00
C PHE A 980 -9.91 -25.58 9.34
N LYS A 981 -8.83 -24.97 9.85
CA LYS A 981 -7.44 -25.13 9.38
C LYS A 981 -6.50 -25.18 10.58
N VAL A 982 -5.56 -26.12 10.59
CA VAL A 982 -4.49 -26.20 11.59
C VAL A 982 -3.16 -26.57 10.92
N SER A 983 -2.13 -25.76 11.17
CA SER A 983 -0.75 -26.06 10.78
C SER A 983 -0.06 -26.86 11.88
N CYS A 984 0.50 -28.01 11.53
CA CYS A 984 1.11 -28.95 12.46
C CYS A 984 2.57 -29.26 12.11
N ARG A 985 3.37 -29.53 13.15
CA ARG A 985 4.66 -30.22 13.02
C ARG A 985 4.43 -31.73 13.07
N VAL A 986 5.18 -32.46 12.26
CA VAL A 986 5.14 -33.93 12.18
C VAL A 986 6.19 -34.50 13.13
N ILE A 987 5.78 -35.41 14.02
CA ILE A 987 6.66 -36.11 14.95
C ILE A 987 6.44 -37.60 14.74
N VAL A 988 7.51 -38.32 14.39
CA VAL A 988 7.47 -39.78 14.26
C VAL A 988 8.06 -40.41 15.51
N ARG A 989 7.32 -41.32 16.16
CA ARG A 989 7.78 -42.11 17.32
C ARG A 989 7.19 -43.51 17.22
N ASP A 990 8.01 -44.53 17.50
CA ASP A 990 7.59 -45.94 17.48
C ASP A 990 6.89 -46.33 16.16
N GLU A 991 7.39 -45.83 15.03
CA GLU A 991 6.82 -45.98 13.67
C GLU A 991 5.43 -45.34 13.46
N GLU A 992 4.89 -44.66 14.48
CA GLU A 992 3.65 -43.89 14.39
C GLU A 992 3.89 -42.39 14.17
N GLU A 993 3.01 -41.77 13.37
CA GLU A 993 3.05 -40.36 13.05
C GLU A 993 2.06 -39.56 13.90
N TYR A 994 2.58 -38.57 14.63
CA TYR A 994 1.81 -37.65 15.48
C TYR A 994 1.93 -36.23 14.96
N LEU A 995 0.81 -35.50 14.88
CA LEU A 995 0.82 -34.10 14.45
C LEU A 995 0.51 -33.16 15.62
N VAL A 996 1.41 -32.19 15.85
CA VAL A 996 1.31 -31.22 16.95
C VAL A 996 1.05 -29.82 16.38
N PRO A 997 -0.01 -29.10 16.80
CA PRO A 997 -0.27 -27.74 16.32
C PRO A 997 0.90 -26.79 16.59
N LYS A 998 1.29 -25.98 15.59
CA LYS A 998 2.43 -25.05 15.69
C LYS A 998 2.16 -23.87 16.64
N THR A 999 0.93 -23.40 16.74
CA THR A 999 0.58 -22.13 17.41
C THR A 999 -0.12 -22.34 18.76
N LYS A 1000 0.33 -21.60 19.78
CA LYS A 1000 -0.28 -21.64 21.13
C LYS A 1000 -1.76 -21.28 21.15
N SER A 1001 -2.20 -20.37 20.27
CA SER A 1001 -3.62 -19.98 20.19
C SER A 1001 -4.51 -21.13 19.70
N VAL A 1002 -4.02 -21.97 18.79
CA VAL A 1002 -4.73 -23.18 18.34
C VAL A 1002 -4.65 -24.26 19.41
N GLN A 1003 -3.48 -24.44 20.05
CA GLN A 1003 -3.34 -25.37 21.19
C GLN A 1003 -4.30 -25.01 22.34
N ALA A 1004 -4.46 -23.72 22.66
CA ALA A 1004 -5.40 -23.26 23.68
C ALA A 1004 -6.85 -23.60 23.34
N LYS A 1005 -7.23 -23.57 22.05
CA LYS A 1005 -8.57 -23.91 21.57
C LYS A 1005 -8.83 -25.42 21.54
N LEU A 1006 -7.84 -26.22 21.15
CA LEU A 1006 -7.95 -27.68 21.09
C LEU A 1006 -7.74 -28.35 22.46
N GLY A 1007 -7.09 -27.67 23.40
CA GLY A 1007 -6.72 -28.22 24.70
C GLY A 1007 -5.43 -29.04 24.66
N LYS A 1008 -5.23 -29.89 25.68
CA LYS A 1008 -4.11 -30.83 25.72
C LYS A 1008 -4.42 -32.03 24.83
N GLY A 1009 -3.49 -32.41 23.97
CA GLY A 1009 -3.65 -33.53 23.04
C GLY A 1009 -2.75 -33.41 21.81
N LEU A 1010 -2.96 -34.30 20.85
CA LEU A 1010 -2.26 -34.35 19.57
C LEU A 1010 -3.11 -35.05 18.51
N PHE A 1011 -2.84 -34.77 17.24
CA PHE A 1011 -3.54 -35.44 16.15
C PHE A 1011 -2.90 -36.79 15.87
N VAL A 1012 -3.74 -37.83 15.87
CA VAL A 1012 -3.35 -39.21 15.55
C VAL A 1012 -3.92 -39.60 14.19
N LYS A 1013 -3.13 -40.36 13.42
CA LYS A 1013 -3.55 -40.89 12.13
C LYS A 1013 -4.52 -42.06 12.35
N LYS A 1014 -5.63 -42.09 11.60
CA LYS A 1014 -6.54 -43.25 11.57
C LYS A 1014 -6.32 -44.07 10.30
N SER A 1015 -5.95 -45.34 10.48
CA SER A 1015 -5.72 -46.32 9.41
C SER A 1015 -7.00 -47.03 8.94
N ASP A 1016 -8.00 -47.20 9.82
CA ASP A 1016 -9.26 -47.93 9.54
C ASP A 1016 -10.39 -47.04 8.98
N THR A 1017 -10.11 -46.25 7.94
CA THR A 1017 -11.19 -45.48 7.28
C THR A 1017 -11.20 -45.70 5.77
N ALA A 1018 -12.37 -45.53 5.14
CA ALA A 1018 -12.51 -45.55 3.67
C ALA A 1018 -11.74 -44.41 2.96
N TRP A 1019 -11.08 -43.55 3.72
CA TRP A 1019 -10.36 -42.37 3.26
C TRP A 1019 -8.87 -42.51 3.61
N LYS A 1020 -7.99 -42.14 2.67
CA LYS A 1020 -6.54 -42.17 2.91
C LYS A 1020 -6.11 -40.99 3.79
N ASP A 1021 -5.13 -41.23 4.66
CA ASP A 1021 -4.39 -40.23 5.44
C ASP A 1021 -5.26 -39.25 6.25
N VAL A 1022 -6.10 -39.80 7.13
CA VAL A 1022 -7.03 -39.05 7.96
C VAL A 1022 -6.54 -38.90 9.40
N TYR A 1023 -6.83 -37.75 10.02
CA TYR A 1023 -6.41 -37.41 11.38
C TYR A 1023 -7.59 -37.09 12.30
N VAL A 1024 -7.46 -37.46 13.56
CA VAL A 1024 -8.41 -37.11 14.62
C VAL A 1024 -7.65 -36.54 15.81
N TRP A 1025 -8.23 -35.56 16.48
CA TRP A 1025 -7.67 -35.01 17.71
C TRP A 1025 -7.87 -35.98 18.87
N ASP A 1026 -6.77 -36.45 19.46
CA ASP A 1026 -6.77 -37.27 20.67
C ASP A 1026 -6.32 -36.43 21.87
N SER A 1027 -7.25 -36.21 22.80
CA SER A 1027 -7.02 -35.43 24.02
C SER A 1027 -6.30 -36.20 25.13
N GLN A 1028 -6.25 -37.53 25.03
CA GLN A 1028 -5.62 -38.41 26.01
C GLN A 1028 -4.18 -38.76 25.64
N ALA A 1029 -3.85 -38.71 24.35
CA ALA A 1029 -2.50 -38.94 23.87
C ALA A 1029 -1.52 -37.88 24.42
N LYS A 1030 -0.40 -38.36 24.98
CA LYS A 1030 0.67 -37.52 25.56
C LYS A 1030 2.02 -37.93 24.98
N LEU A 1031 2.78 -36.93 24.51
CA LEU A 1031 4.21 -37.11 24.26
C LEU A 1031 4.95 -37.21 25.60
N LYS A 1032 5.60 -38.35 25.88
CA LYS A 1032 6.55 -38.46 27.02
C LYS A 1032 7.83 -37.68 26.71
N GLY A 1033 8.16 -36.66 27.52
CA GLY A 1033 9.38 -35.84 27.42
C GLY A 1033 9.11 -34.32 27.36
N LYS A 1034 10.06 -33.50 27.84
CA LYS A 1034 9.99 -32.03 27.74
C LYS A 1034 10.25 -31.62 26.28
N THR A 1035 9.22 -31.18 25.57
CA THR A 1035 9.37 -30.44 24.32
C THR A 1035 9.47 -28.95 24.62
N THR A 1036 10.70 -28.42 24.63
CA THR A 1036 10.93 -26.96 24.59
C THR A 1036 10.74 -26.48 23.18
N PHE A 1037 9.69 -25.68 22.95
CA PHE A 1037 9.43 -25.04 21.66
C PHE A 1037 9.82 -23.57 21.76
N THR A 1038 10.73 -23.13 20.91
CA THR A 1038 11.03 -21.71 20.70
C THR A 1038 9.84 -21.04 20.01
N GLU A 1039 9.40 -19.92 20.56
CA GLU A 1039 8.37 -19.08 19.94
C GLU A 1039 8.95 -18.45 18.67
N GLU A 1040 8.32 -18.69 17.53
CA GLU A 1040 8.49 -17.80 16.38
C GLU A 1040 7.66 -16.55 16.65
N SER A 1041 8.34 -15.43 16.97
CA SER A 1041 7.72 -14.11 16.93
C SER A 1041 7.16 -13.83 15.54
N GLU A 1042 6.06 -13.08 15.42
CA GLU A 1042 5.57 -12.58 14.13
C GLU A 1042 6.76 -12.00 13.34
N SER A 1043 7.13 -12.67 12.24
CA SER A 1043 8.20 -12.18 11.37
C SER A 1043 7.81 -10.80 10.84
N PRO A 1044 8.73 -9.83 10.77
CA PRO A 1044 8.46 -8.55 10.14
C PRO A 1044 7.86 -8.78 8.75
N GLU A 1045 6.88 -7.95 8.35
CA GLU A 1045 6.13 -8.11 7.08
C GLU A 1045 7.01 -8.30 5.84
N GLN A 1046 8.24 -7.79 5.87
CA GLN A 1046 9.21 -7.91 4.78
C GLN A 1046 9.80 -9.33 4.66
N LEU A 1047 9.71 -10.18 5.68
CA LEU A 1047 10.38 -11.50 5.74
C LEU A 1047 9.40 -12.68 5.72
N GLU A 1048 8.13 -12.43 5.40
CA GLU A 1048 7.12 -13.48 5.25
C GLU A 1048 7.41 -14.40 4.06
N ASP A 1049 7.87 -13.87 2.92
CA ASP A 1049 8.22 -14.70 1.75
C ASP A 1049 9.32 -15.71 2.08
N PHE A 1050 10.29 -15.29 2.90
CA PHE A 1050 11.32 -16.17 3.44
C PHE A 1050 10.68 -17.25 4.33
N GLN A 1051 9.80 -16.86 5.26
CA GLN A 1051 9.12 -17.82 6.14
C GLN A 1051 8.29 -18.84 5.35
N GLU A 1052 7.57 -18.40 4.32
CA GLU A 1052 6.78 -19.26 3.43
C GLU A 1052 7.69 -20.25 2.68
N ILE A 1053 8.86 -19.82 2.19
CA ILE A 1053 9.84 -20.72 1.56
C ILE A 1053 10.32 -21.78 2.56
N ILE A 1054 10.59 -21.40 3.81
CA ILE A 1054 11.02 -22.33 4.86
C ILE A 1054 9.89 -23.31 5.20
N GLU A 1055 8.65 -22.84 5.36
CA GLU A 1055 7.50 -23.71 5.60
C GLU A 1055 7.24 -24.67 4.44
N GLU A 1056 7.37 -24.22 3.19
CA GLU A 1056 7.32 -25.09 2.00
C GLU A 1056 8.46 -26.13 2.01
N ALA A 1057 9.66 -25.74 2.44
CA ALA A 1057 10.80 -26.65 2.57
C ALA A 1057 10.56 -27.73 3.64
N GLU A 1058 10.02 -27.34 4.79
CA GLU A 1058 9.65 -28.25 5.87
C GLU A 1058 8.48 -29.18 5.48
N GLU A 1059 7.51 -28.68 4.72
CA GLU A 1059 6.41 -29.48 4.18
C GLU A 1059 6.94 -30.52 3.19
N ALA A 1060 7.84 -30.11 2.30
CA ALA A 1060 8.48 -30.99 1.33
C ALA A 1060 9.36 -32.05 2.01
N LYS A 1061 10.04 -31.70 3.11
CA LYS A 1061 10.79 -32.62 3.97
C LYS A 1061 9.87 -33.60 4.74
N GLY A 1062 8.58 -33.31 4.82
CA GLY A 1062 7.60 -34.10 5.59
C GLY A 1062 7.63 -33.81 7.10
N THR A 1063 8.31 -32.76 7.56
CA THR A 1063 8.33 -32.34 8.98
C THR A 1063 7.18 -31.39 9.34
N TYR A 1064 6.41 -30.96 8.35
CA TYR A 1064 5.29 -30.03 8.50
C TYR A 1064 4.08 -30.49 7.69
N ARG A 1065 2.87 -30.26 8.20
CA ARG A 1065 1.61 -30.61 7.51
C ARG A 1065 0.47 -29.66 7.88
N THR A 1066 -0.29 -29.22 6.87
CA THR A 1066 -1.52 -28.43 7.09
C THR A 1066 -2.77 -29.30 6.98
N LEU A 1067 -3.58 -29.30 8.04
CA LEU A 1067 -4.84 -30.04 8.14
C LEU A 1067 -6.06 -29.12 7.98
N PHE A 1068 -7.10 -29.64 7.32
CA PHE A 1068 -8.40 -29.01 7.15
C PHE A 1068 -9.53 -29.91 7.63
N ARG A 1069 -10.64 -29.32 8.07
CA ARG A 1069 -11.89 -30.05 8.32
C ARG A 1069 -13.09 -29.31 7.74
N ASP A 1070 -14.22 -30.00 7.65
CA ASP A 1070 -15.52 -29.44 7.32
C ASP A 1070 -16.36 -29.26 8.60
N PRO A 1071 -16.47 -28.03 9.14
CA PRO A 1071 -17.28 -27.75 10.33
C PRO A 1071 -18.76 -28.10 10.20
N SER A 1072 -19.28 -28.23 8.97
CA SER A 1072 -20.70 -28.47 8.75
C SER A 1072 -21.09 -29.95 8.73
N GLY A 1073 -20.13 -30.87 8.62
CA GLY A 1073 -20.42 -32.30 8.47
C GLY A 1073 -20.91 -32.74 7.07
N VAL A 1074 -21.11 -31.81 6.12
CA VAL A 1074 -21.80 -32.09 4.85
C VAL A 1074 -20.91 -32.86 3.85
N PHE A 1075 -19.65 -32.46 3.67
CA PHE A 1075 -18.71 -33.15 2.79
C PHE A 1075 -17.99 -34.28 3.50
N PHE A 1076 -17.60 -34.03 4.74
CA PHE A 1076 -16.82 -34.92 5.60
C PHE A 1076 -17.35 -34.85 7.03
N PRO A 1077 -17.15 -35.90 7.86
CA PRO A 1077 -17.53 -35.84 9.26
C PRO A 1077 -16.81 -34.71 10.02
N GLU A 1078 -17.52 -34.03 10.92
CA GLU A 1078 -17.03 -32.81 11.61
C GLU A 1078 -15.76 -33.02 12.45
N SER A 1079 -15.60 -34.21 13.02
CA SER A 1079 -14.48 -34.55 13.92
C SER A 1079 -13.19 -34.92 13.18
N VAL A 1080 -13.23 -34.95 11.84
CA VAL A 1080 -12.21 -35.56 11.01
C VAL A 1080 -11.42 -34.51 10.25
N TRP A 1081 -10.10 -34.66 10.26
CA TRP A 1081 -9.14 -33.73 9.65
C TRP A 1081 -8.39 -34.40 8.50
N TYR A 1082 -8.21 -33.66 7.41
CA TYR A 1082 -7.61 -34.12 6.18
C TYR A 1082 -6.43 -33.22 5.80
N PRO A 1083 -5.37 -33.77 5.19
CA PRO A 1083 -4.36 -32.96 4.51
C PRO A 1083 -5.00 -32.01 3.50
N GLN A 1084 -4.42 -30.82 3.34
CA GLN A 1084 -4.94 -29.77 2.47
C GLN A 1084 -5.25 -30.25 1.04
N LYS A 1085 -4.35 -31.04 0.44
CA LYS A 1085 -4.48 -31.55 -0.94
C LYS A 1085 -5.72 -32.44 -1.09
N ASP A 1086 -5.91 -33.36 -0.14
CA ASP A 1086 -7.01 -34.34 -0.18
C ASP A 1086 -8.36 -33.67 0.10
N PHE A 1087 -8.41 -32.78 1.10
CA PHE A 1087 -9.61 -32.03 1.45
C PHE A 1087 -10.18 -31.26 0.24
N TRP A 1088 -9.36 -30.39 -0.37
CA TRP A 1088 -9.81 -29.56 -1.49
C TRP A 1088 -9.98 -30.37 -2.78
N GLY A 1089 -9.21 -31.45 -2.97
CA GLY A 1089 -9.36 -32.36 -4.10
C GLY A 1089 -10.74 -33.03 -4.11
N GLU A 1090 -11.18 -33.52 -2.96
CA GLU A 1090 -12.46 -34.20 -2.81
C GLU A 1090 -13.66 -33.24 -2.87
N VAL A 1091 -13.57 -32.06 -2.24
CA VAL A 1091 -14.58 -30.98 -2.40
C VAL A 1091 -14.76 -30.62 -3.87
N LYS A 1092 -13.65 -30.39 -4.58
CA LYS A 1092 -13.65 -30.05 -6.00
C LYS A 1092 -14.27 -31.17 -6.84
N ARG A 1093 -13.88 -32.42 -6.60
CA ARG A 1093 -14.38 -33.60 -7.33
C ARG A 1093 -15.91 -33.73 -7.23
N LYS A 1094 -16.46 -33.66 -6.00
CA LYS A 1094 -17.91 -33.74 -5.76
C LYS A 1094 -18.68 -32.60 -6.43
N LEU A 1095 -18.22 -31.34 -6.27
CA LEU A 1095 -18.90 -30.18 -6.83
C LEU A 1095 -18.79 -30.10 -8.36
N TYR A 1096 -17.65 -30.45 -8.94
CA TYR A 1096 -17.48 -30.56 -10.39
C TYR A 1096 -18.39 -31.66 -10.96
N GLY A 1097 -18.55 -32.78 -10.25
CA GLY A 1097 -19.50 -33.84 -10.60
C GLY A 1097 -20.93 -33.31 -10.70
N LYS A 1098 -21.40 -32.60 -9.66
CA LYS A 1098 -22.75 -32.01 -9.63
C LYS A 1098 -23.00 -30.94 -10.71
N LEU A 1099 -21.99 -30.10 -11.00
CA LEU A 1099 -22.10 -29.13 -12.10
C LEU A 1099 -22.18 -29.82 -13.46
N ARG A 1100 -21.37 -30.87 -13.69
CA ARG A 1100 -21.43 -31.66 -14.91
C ARG A 1100 -22.78 -32.35 -15.08
N GLU A 1101 -23.29 -32.97 -14.02
CA GLU A 1101 -24.62 -33.61 -14.02
C GLU A 1101 -25.69 -32.62 -14.44
N ARG A 1102 -25.69 -31.41 -13.86
CA ARG A 1102 -26.63 -30.32 -14.19
C ARG A 1102 -26.49 -29.78 -15.62
N PHE A 1103 -25.27 -29.75 -16.14
CA PHE A 1103 -25.00 -29.35 -17.52
C PHE A 1103 -25.53 -30.40 -18.51
N LEU A 1104 -25.26 -31.68 -18.25
CA LEU A 1104 -25.66 -32.79 -19.12
C LEU A 1104 -27.17 -33.08 -19.08
N THR A 1105 -27.83 -32.89 -17.93
CA THR A 1105 -29.29 -33.09 -17.80
C THR A 1105 -30.12 -31.99 -18.48
N LYS A 1106 -29.55 -30.80 -18.72
CA LYS A 1106 -30.18 -29.75 -19.55
C LYS A 1106 -30.03 -29.97 -21.06
N ALA A 1107 -29.10 -30.84 -21.47
CA ALA A 1107 -28.82 -31.14 -22.87
C ALA A 1107 -29.66 -32.32 -23.41
N ARG A 1108 -30.36 -33.03 -22.51
CA ARG A 1108 -31.50 -33.90 -22.81
C ARG A 1108 -32.79 -33.10 -22.59
#